data_AF-A0AAU2XNT2-F1
#
_entry.id   AF-A0AAU2XNT2-F1
#
_cell.length_a   1.000
_cell.length_b   1.000
_cell.length_c   1.000
_cell.angle_alpha   90.00
_cell.angle_beta   90.00
_cell.angle_gamma   90.00
#
_symmetry.space_group_name_H-M   'P 1'
#
loop_
_entity.id
_entity.type
_entity.pdbx_description
1 polymer ?
#
loop_
_entity_poly.entity_id
_entity_poly.type
_entity_poly.pdbx_seq_one_letter_code
_entity_poly.pdbx_strand_id
1 'polypeptide(L)'
;MAIRELSYVLLRDPDSGADRLTPVTAVPDGVPDDLMQRIITATHGAAPASGAALSYTRLPHREGGGLLCSARLDEDSERLRVDARYEAGDPDGTRRRWPVDAWRPSALAARGDEAFAPEDRLWDDALLVKFASDQGRRVAPFLADVRGLFADPAGRQIVVAEQDQETVARWIALACASLPVAYARALTFTTHSADPGAAPQQILGIDPDTDPEVFDRKDLPTITHLFRVHDGLGGPGSPPLADSWAEAAAWLWREGVVPRPGGPEEGTADGSGAFGSAGDAEGRDGSGGSRDSGLSPGAAAAGQAPAPQPPAPQDPFALLPLVRRALTARSDDAFEALPDGSLLSEILTAATRAAEQGPLDDALARDLAEIARRIATHRRDAVQPLVAALLRRQAKAAHPQDVVPALEAARGELPLDDGTWRTVRSEFGPPPEDELRRLLRQPPSPAWEKPLRALLTPGADRGSTVDEAVLGLARALSRPDDRQPCADAVALLAALGDRVFTRRVLNRLAEGAEGRRIGAIRDLAASPHGVWLRDHLDGAPFVVRIAASAANLGGAPYGRTGVELWAELAKLHLDGQVSDVPTLKILWALAWPEKSGVPPKHEQGRVTDVCPARLIVEAGWESRLSHWLRHPGRVTQEYFDFARAVSGSRRLAPSEQALAQLLVLARDFARGEETVGPFMERLPVLERDAGRLDEVVRDRIDCWIARGMARTEPAELYRTHALHYVATGSLGLIHEYGKAVRHAQRQGGTLEPAALRDPSRLAALFVIWGQPHRGARGRWRDLSNELLYEVLGAVVQHLDERDLSTVATVLSKVDKWWVQTWNDWRNGRR
;
A
#
# COMPACT_ATOMS: atom_id res chain seq x y z
N MET A 1 -10.60 84.02 -19.09
CA MET A 1 -10.68 84.06 -17.61
C MET A 1 -9.30 83.73 -17.07
N ALA A 2 -8.73 84.60 -16.24
CA ALA A 2 -7.32 84.55 -15.86
C ALA A 2 -6.97 83.26 -15.10
N ILE A 3 -6.01 82.49 -15.62
CA ILE A 3 -5.22 81.54 -14.83
C ILE A 3 -4.53 82.38 -13.76
N ARG A 4 -4.86 82.17 -12.49
CA ARG A 4 -4.26 82.93 -11.38
C ARG A 4 -3.34 81.98 -10.61
N GLU A 5 -2.05 82.16 -10.85
CA GLU A 5 -0.97 81.47 -10.15
C GLU A 5 -0.72 82.18 -8.82
N LEU A 6 -0.75 81.43 -7.72
CA LEU A 6 -0.50 81.92 -6.37
C LEU A 6 0.70 81.17 -5.82
N SER A 7 1.79 81.91 -5.59
CA SER A 7 2.97 81.42 -4.87
C SER A 7 3.04 82.08 -3.50
N TYR A 8 3.10 81.27 -2.45
CA TYR A 8 3.25 81.76 -1.08
C TYR A 8 4.23 80.90 -0.28
N VAL A 9 4.87 81.54 0.70
CA VAL A 9 5.75 80.87 1.67
C VAL A 9 4.97 80.70 2.96
N LEU A 10 4.86 79.45 3.41
CA LEU A 10 4.19 79.10 4.66
C LEU A 10 5.20 79.20 5.81
N LEU A 11 4.95 80.09 6.78
CA LEU A 11 5.78 80.25 7.96
C LEU A 11 4.96 79.94 9.22
N ARG A 12 5.31 78.89 9.97
CA ARG A 12 4.70 78.68 11.28
C ARG A 12 5.38 79.55 12.32
N ASP A 13 4.62 80.43 12.97
CA ASP A 13 5.16 81.29 14.03
C ASP A 13 5.53 80.40 15.24
N PRO A 14 6.81 80.37 15.66
CA PRO A 14 7.29 79.42 16.66
C PRO A 14 6.76 79.71 18.08
N ASP A 15 6.33 80.94 18.38
CA ASP A 15 5.89 81.32 19.73
C ASP A 15 4.37 81.18 19.91
N SER A 16 3.58 81.28 18.82
CA SER A 16 2.12 81.18 18.86
C SER A 16 1.56 79.90 18.22
N GLY A 17 2.36 79.18 17.43
CA GLY A 17 1.94 78.02 16.63
C GLY A 17 1.03 78.35 15.45
N ALA A 18 0.72 79.65 15.25
CA ALA A 18 -0.14 80.14 14.18
C ALA A 18 0.63 80.28 12.87
N ASP A 19 0.04 79.80 11.77
CA ASP A 19 0.65 79.88 10.45
C ASP A 19 0.50 81.29 9.88
N ARG A 20 1.63 81.90 9.50
CA ARG A 20 1.75 83.23 8.92
C ARG A 20 2.16 83.09 7.46
N LEU A 21 1.31 83.60 6.58
CA LEU A 21 1.50 83.49 5.14
C LEU A 21 2.14 84.76 4.62
N THR A 22 3.21 84.60 3.84
CA THR A 22 3.81 85.71 3.10
C THR A 22 3.68 85.41 1.62
N PRO A 23 2.75 86.07 0.90
CA PRO A 23 2.63 85.87 -0.54
C PRO A 23 3.90 86.40 -1.23
N VAL A 24 4.43 85.64 -2.19
CA VAL A 24 5.66 86.01 -2.93
C VAL A 24 5.33 86.97 -4.09
N THR A 25 4.06 87.00 -4.52
CA THR A 25 3.51 87.94 -5.51
C THR A 25 2.33 88.72 -4.93
N ALA A 26 2.16 89.98 -5.35
CA ALA A 26 1.05 90.82 -4.89
C ALA A 26 -0.30 90.19 -5.25
N VAL A 27 -1.19 90.06 -4.26
CA VAL A 27 -2.54 89.50 -4.44
C VAL A 27 -3.31 90.35 -5.44
N PRO A 28 -3.79 89.80 -6.57
CA PRO A 28 -4.54 90.58 -7.55
C PRO A 28 -5.88 91.05 -6.97
N ASP A 29 -6.28 92.29 -7.27
CA ASP A 29 -7.55 92.85 -6.80
C ASP A 29 -8.76 91.97 -7.17
N GLY A 30 -9.66 91.77 -6.20
CA GLY A 30 -10.93 91.06 -6.36
C GLY A 30 -10.93 89.58 -5.97
N VAL A 31 -9.92 89.09 -5.24
CA VAL A 31 -9.98 87.76 -4.59
C VAL A 31 -10.67 87.90 -3.23
N PRO A 32 -11.78 87.19 -2.96
CA PRO A 32 -12.41 87.20 -1.64
C PRO A 32 -11.48 86.60 -0.58
N ASP A 33 -11.31 87.27 0.56
CA ASP A 33 -10.44 86.82 1.66
C ASP A 33 -10.82 85.42 2.19
N ASP A 34 -12.09 85.04 2.08
CA ASP A 34 -12.60 83.74 2.50
C ASP A 34 -12.22 82.58 1.54
N LEU A 35 -11.93 82.88 0.26
CA LEU A 35 -11.43 81.90 -0.72
C LEU A 35 -9.95 81.57 -0.44
N MET A 36 -9.16 82.59 -0.08
CA MET A 36 -7.77 82.40 0.33
C MET A 36 -7.67 81.52 1.58
N GLN A 37 -8.41 81.83 2.64
CA GLN A 37 -8.45 81.04 3.88
C GLN A 37 -8.79 79.55 3.65
N ARG A 38 -9.68 79.26 2.68
CA ARG A 38 -10.09 77.89 2.33
C ARG A 38 -9.05 77.13 1.49
N ILE A 39 -8.37 77.81 0.57
CA ILE A 39 -7.25 77.25 -0.20
C ILE A 39 -6.12 76.82 0.74
N ILE A 40 -5.80 77.66 1.74
CA ILE A 40 -4.80 77.39 2.78
C ILE A 40 -5.17 76.18 3.64
N THR A 41 -6.45 76.05 4.01
CA THR A 41 -6.93 74.92 4.81
C THR A 41 -6.87 73.60 4.02
N ALA A 42 -7.13 73.65 2.71
CA ALA A 42 -7.07 72.47 1.83
C ALA A 42 -5.63 72.00 1.53
N THR A 43 -4.65 72.92 1.43
CA THR A 43 -3.23 72.58 1.20
C THR A 43 -2.53 72.05 2.46
N HIS A 44 -2.98 72.43 3.66
CA HIS A 44 -2.40 72.01 4.94
C HIS A 44 -2.55 70.51 5.26
N GLY A 45 -3.59 69.84 4.73
CA GLY A 45 -3.83 68.41 4.99
C GLY A 45 -2.93 67.46 4.19
N ALA A 46 -2.23 67.97 3.17
CA ALA A 46 -1.48 67.17 2.20
C ALA A 46 0.04 67.09 2.45
N ALA A 47 0.57 67.76 3.48
CA ALA A 47 1.99 67.66 3.83
C ALA A 47 2.24 66.46 4.77
N PRO A 48 3.17 65.56 4.42
CA PRO A 48 4.27 65.39 5.36
C PRO A 48 5.66 65.14 4.74
N ALA A 49 6.66 65.51 5.55
CA ALA A 49 8.04 65.04 5.60
C ALA A 49 8.85 65.02 4.29
N SER A 50 9.51 66.16 4.05
CA SER A 50 10.83 66.24 3.40
C SER A 50 10.91 65.71 1.95
N GLY A 51 10.14 66.33 1.05
CA GLY A 51 10.25 66.10 -0.39
C GLY A 51 9.12 66.78 -1.15
N ALA A 52 9.35 67.13 -2.42
CA ALA A 52 8.36 67.87 -3.20
C ALA A 52 7.10 67.02 -3.46
N ALA A 53 5.91 67.56 -3.19
CA ALA A 53 4.64 66.85 -3.30
C ALA A 53 3.69 67.57 -4.28
N LEU A 54 3.03 66.80 -5.15
CA LEU A 54 2.08 67.29 -6.15
C LEU A 54 0.67 66.80 -5.78
N SER A 55 -0.25 67.72 -5.48
CA SER A 55 -1.62 67.41 -5.08
C SER A 55 -2.65 68.13 -5.96
N TYR A 56 -3.74 67.45 -6.31
CA TYR A 56 -4.87 68.04 -7.02
C TYR A 56 -6.13 67.96 -6.14
N THR A 57 -6.79 69.10 -5.90
CA THR A 57 -7.97 69.19 -5.01
C THR A 57 -9.07 70.03 -5.66
N ARG A 58 -10.31 69.52 -5.69
CA ARG A 58 -11.48 70.30 -6.13
C ARG A 58 -12.05 71.12 -4.97
N LEU A 59 -12.38 72.38 -5.22
CA LEU A 59 -12.96 73.28 -4.21
C LEU A 59 -14.51 73.19 -4.23
N PRO A 60 -15.19 73.21 -3.06
CA PRO A 60 -16.64 73.17 -3.00
C PRO A 60 -17.21 74.57 -3.28
N HIS A 61 -17.38 74.90 -4.57
CA HIS A 61 -18.05 76.12 -5.04
C HIS A 61 -18.97 75.78 -6.21
N ARG A 62 -20.02 76.59 -6.44
CA ARG A 62 -21.05 76.40 -7.49
C ARG A 62 -20.53 76.31 -8.93
N GLU A 63 -19.25 76.62 -9.18
CA GLU A 63 -18.64 76.67 -10.52
C GLU A 63 -17.48 75.67 -10.74
N GLY A 64 -17.21 74.76 -9.78
CA GLY A 64 -16.39 73.56 -10.03
C GLY A 64 -14.94 73.76 -10.50
N GLY A 65 -14.17 74.65 -9.88
CA GLY A 65 -12.74 74.83 -10.15
C GLY A 65 -11.82 73.79 -9.50
N GLY A 66 -10.69 73.49 -10.16
CA GLY A 66 -9.65 72.58 -9.66
C GLY A 66 -8.39 73.34 -9.22
N LEU A 67 -7.80 72.91 -8.11
CA LEU A 67 -6.55 73.45 -7.57
C LEU A 67 -5.44 72.41 -7.74
N LEU A 68 -4.38 72.76 -8.47
CA LEU A 68 -3.15 71.98 -8.56
C LEU A 68 -2.09 72.62 -7.65
N CYS A 69 -1.50 71.86 -6.75
CA CYS A 69 -0.48 72.35 -5.84
C CYS A 69 0.82 71.56 -5.98
N SER A 70 1.92 72.28 -6.01
CA SER A 70 3.27 71.75 -5.86
C SER A 70 3.90 72.39 -4.64
N ALA A 71 4.27 71.57 -3.64
CA ALA A 71 5.00 72.02 -2.47
C ALA A 71 6.46 71.60 -2.60
N ARG A 72 7.40 72.52 -2.39
CA ARG A 72 8.85 72.26 -2.38
C ARG A 72 9.51 73.02 -1.23
N LEU A 73 10.70 72.60 -0.81
CA LEU A 73 11.54 73.43 0.06
C LEU A 73 12.06 74.63 -0.74
N ASP A 74 11.97 75.81 -0.16
CA ASP A 74 12.52 77.04 -0.74
C ASP A 74 14.05 76.97 -0.64
N GLU A 75 14.78 77.27 -1.71
CA GLU A 75 16.23 77.01 -1.74
C GLU A 75 17.03 78.00 -0.88
N ASP A 76 16.45 79.16 -0.55
CA ASP A 76 17.08 80.23 0.24
C ASP A 76 16.63 80.27 1.72
N SER A 77 15.72 79.38 2.14
CA SER A 77 15.28 79.28 3.54
C SER A 77 14.74 77.88 3.85
N GLU A 78 14.90 77.32 5.06
CA GLU A 78 14.34 76.00 5.46
C GLU A 78 12.78 76.00 5.55
N ARG A 79 12.10 76.70 4.63
CA ARG A 79 10.67 76.97 4.60
C ARG A 79 10.04 76.28 3.40
N LEU A 80 8.76 75.95 3.50
CA LEU A 80 8.02 75.26 2.44
C LEU A 80 7.40 76.31 1.50
N ARG A 81 7.82 76.31 0.24
CA ARG A 81 7.22 77.09 -0.83
C ARG A 81 6.13 76.27 -1.51
N VAL A 82 4.92 76.83 -1.57
CA VAL A 82 3.77 76.18 -2.21
C VAL A 82 3.37 77.02 -3.42
N ASP A 83 3.46 76.39 -4.59
CA ASP A 83 3.01 76.94 -5.86
C ASP A 83 1.63 76.31 -6.18
N ALA A 84 0.57 77.12 -6.13
CA ALA A 84 -0.81 76.68 -6.35
C ALA A 84 -1.41 77.34 -7.59
N ARG A 85 -1.96 76.51 -8.49
CA ARG A 85 -2.63 76.96 -9.72
C ARG A 85 -4.12 76.71 -9.59
N TYR A 86 -4.88 77.80 -9.55
CA TYR A 86 -6.34 77.77 -9.60
C TYR A 86 -6.81 77.87 -11.05
N GLU A 87 -7.57 76.88 -11.50
CA GLU A 87 -8.30 76.98 -12.77
C GLU A 87 -9.78 77.18 -12.49
N ALA A 88 -10.26 78.39 -12.81
CA ALA A 88 -11.68 78.63 -12.94
C ALA A 88 -12.19 77.94 -14.22
N GLY A 89 -13.39 77.35 -14.15
CA GLY A 89 -13.96 76.52 -15.22
C GLY A 89 -13.83 77.16 -16.61
N ASP A 90 -13.31 76.39 -17.57
CA ASP A 90 -13.21 76.79 -18.97
C ASP A 90 -14.59 76.73 -19.64
N PRO A 91 -15.12 77.85 -20.15
CA PRO A 91 -16.42 77.88 -20.81
C PRO A 91 -16.42 77.32 -22.25
N ASP A 92 -15.27 77.08 -22.91
CA ASP A 92 -15.20 76.72 -24.35
C ASP A 92 -14.71 75.29 -24.69
N GLY A 93 -14.35 74.45 -23.72
CA GLY A 93 -14.38 72.98 -23.86
C GLY A 93 -13.48 72.29 -24.91
N THR A 94 -12.45 72.93 -25.46
CA THR A 94 -11.66 72.38 -26.59
C THR A 94 -10.46 71.49 -26.20
N ARG A 95 -10.03 71.47 -24.94
CA ARG A 95 -9.01 70.51 -24.44
C ARG A 95 -9.63 69.49 -23.50
N ARG A 96 -9.50 68.20 -23.83
CA ARG A 96 -10.08 67.10 -23.06
C ARG A 96 -9.33 66.95 -21.73
N ARG A 97 -9.99 67.29 -20.62
CA ARG A 97 -9.42 67.23 -19.26
C ARG A 97 -9.69 65.85 -18.64
N TRP A 98 -8.64 65.15 -18.22
CA TRP A 98 -8.76 63.84 -17.56
C TRP A 98 -8.88 64.03 -16.04
N PRO A 99 -9.82 63.34 -15.37
CA PRO A 99 -9.94 63.42 -13.92
C PRO A 99 -8.73 62.82 -13.21
N VAL A 100 -8.41 63.30 -12.00
CA VAL A 100 -7.31 62.75 -11.19
C VAL A 100 -7.50 61.26 -10.87
N ASP A 101 -8.75 60.80 -10.85
CA ASP A 101 -9.11 59.40 -10.61
C ASP A 101 -8.76 58.48 -11.77
N ALA A 102 -8.50 59.00 -12.98
CA ALA A 102 -8.01 58.21 -14.11
C ALA A 102 -6.61 57.62 -13.87
N TRP A 103 -5.89 58.15 -12.88
CA TRP A 103 -4.53 57.78 -12.51
C TRP A 103 -4.43 57.14 -11.13
N ARG A 104 -5.53 57.15 -10.37
CA ARG A 104 -5.58 56.50 -9.06
C ARG A 104 -5.72 55.00 -9.28
N PRO A 105 -4.81 54.17 -8.74
CA PRO A 105 -5.08 52.75 -8.61
C PRO A 105 -6.38 52.57 -7.83
N SER A 106 -7.25 51.66 -8.26
CA SER A 106 -8.49 51.27 -7.56
C SER A 106 -8.27 50.88 -6.07
N ALA A 107 -7.02 50.64 -5.66
CA ALA A 107 -6.60 50.37 -4.29
C ALA A 107 -6.35 51.61 -3.39
N LEU A 108 -6.31 52.83 -3.95
CA LEU A 108 -6.27 54.07 -3.16
C LEU A 108 -7.67 54.53 -2.73
N ALA A 109 -8.73 53.95 -3.29
CA ALA A 109 -10.09 54.18 -2.84
C ALA A 109 -10.34 53.35 -1.58
N ALA A 110 -10.36 53.98 -0.41
CA ALA A 110 -10.93 53.34 0.76
C ALA A 110 -12.41 53.02 0.48
N ARG A 111 -12.94 51.93 1.06
CA ARG A 111 -14.34 51.55 0.90
C ARG A 111 -15.22 52.67 1.48
N GLY A 112 -15.77 53.53 0.62
CA GLY A 112 -16.56 54.71 0.99
C GLY A 112 -16.05 56.06 0.46
N ASP A 113 -14.94 56.12 -0.27
CA ASP A 113 -14.52 57.35 -0.97
C ASP A 113 -15.42 57.59 -2.21
N GLU A 114 -16.16 58.71 -2.24
CA GLU A 114 -16.86 59.17 -3.45
C GLU A 114 -15.83 59.60 -4.51
N ALA A 115 -15.88 59.01 -5.71
CA ALA A 115 -15.02 59.38 -6.82
C ALA A 115 -15.18 60.87 -7.16
N PHE A 116 -14.06 61.59 -7.40
CA PHE A 116 -14.10 63.00 -7.79
C PHE A 116 -14.65 63.18 -9.22
N ALA A 117 -14.65 62.13 -10.03
CA ALA A 117 -15.24 62.08 -11.36
C ALA A 117 -16.50 61.20 -11.43
N PRO A 118 -17.50 61.55 -12.26
CA PRO A 118 -18.62 60.66 -12.53
C PRO A 118 -18.15 59.32 -13.14
N GLU A 119 -18.88 58.24 -12.87
CA GLU A 119 -18.51 56.84 -13.20
C GLU A 119 -18.18 56.63 -14.68
N ASP A 120 -18.75 57.44 -15.58
CA ASP A 120 -18.53 57.41 -17.03
C ASP A 120 -17.14 57.94 -17.47
N ARG A 121 -16.34 58.49 -16.54
CA ARG A 121 -15.00 59.03 -16.80
C ARG A 121 -13.88 58.32 -16.03
N LEU A 122 -14.19 57.24 -15.30
CA LEU A 122 -13.21 56.41 -14.60
C LEU A 122 -12.64 55.37 -15.56
N TRP A 123 -11.33 55.16 -15.53
CA TRP A 123 -10.70 54.04 -16.22
C TRP A 123 -10.68 52.85 -15.29
N ASP A 124 -11.56 51.88 -15.56
CA ASP A 124 -11.60 50.64 -14.82
C ASP A 124 -10.45 49.71 -15.26
N ASP A 125 -10.20 48.70 -14.42
CA ASP A 125 -9.16 47.70 -14.71
C ASP A 125 -9.46 46.97 -16.03
N ALA A 126 -10.73 46.85 -16.44
CA ALA A 126 -11.14 46.23 -17.71
C ALA A 126 -10.69 47.04 -18.95
N LEU A 127 -10.78 48.37 -18.90
CA LEU A 127 -10.28 49.26 -19.95
C LEU A 127 -8.76 49.16 -20.09
N LEU A 128 -8.02 49.15 -18.98
CA LEU A 128 -6.56 49.03 -18.99
C LEU A 128 -6.08 47.65 -19.46
N VAL A 129 -6.81 46.58 -19.09
CA VAL A 129 -6.58 45.24 -19.63
C VAL A 129 -6.76 45.22 -21.15
N LYS A 130 -7.87 45.78 -21.65
CA LYS A 130 -8.11 45.86 -23.09
C LYS A 130 -7.01 46.66 -23.78
N PHE A 131 -6.64 47.81 -23.20
CA PHE A 131 -5.57 48.65 -23.72
C PHE A 131 -4.22 47.92 -23.77
N ALA A 132 -3.82 47.23 -22.71
CA ALA A 132 -2.58 46.45 -22.68
C ALA A 132 -2.59 45.30 -23.69
N SER A 133 -3.75 44.65 -23.88
CA SER A 133 -3.94 43.64 -24.92
C SER A 133 -3.78 44.23 -26.32
N ASP A 134 -4.38 45.40 -26.59
CA ASP A 134 -4.31 46.09 -27.90
C ASP A 134 -2.89 46.58 -28.21
N GLN A 135 -2.14 47.04 -27.19
CA GLN A 135 -0.74 47.49 -27.34
C GLN A 135 0.28 46.34 -27.39
N GLY A 136 -0.13 45.14 -26.96
CA GLY A 136 0.58 43.87 -27.14
C GLY A 136 2.06 43.92 -26.76
N ARG A 137 2.93 43.80 -27.76
CA ARG A 137 4.40 43.66 -27.59
C ARG A 137 5.08 44.92 -27.02
N ARG A 138 4.41 46.08 -27.02
CA ARG A 138 4.98 47.34 -26.51
C ARG A 138 4.94 47.47 -24.98
N VAL A 139 4.11 46.66 -24.31
CA VAL A 139 3.87 46.76 -22.86
C VAL A 139 5.09 46.37 -22.03
N ALA A 140 5.71 45.22 -22.30
CA ALA A 140 6.87 44.78 -21.53
C ALA A 140 8.08 45.74 -21.66
N PRO A 141 8.49 46.18 -22.87
CA PRO A 141 9.56 47.18 -23.00
C PRO A 141 9.27 48.49 -22.25
N PHE A 142 8.03 48.98 -22.31
CA PHE A 142 7.63 50.19 -21.59
C PHE A 142 7.72 50.01 -20.08
N LEU A 143 7.20 48.92 -19.53
CA LEU A 143 7.28 48.66 -18.09
C LEU A 143 8.72 48.41 -17.61
N ALA A 144 9.59 47.84 -18.46
CA ALA A 144 11.01 47.68 -18.17
C ALA A 144 11.71 49.04 -18.02
N ASP A 145 11.42 49.98 -18.93
CA ASP A 145 11.95 51.34 -18.88
C ASP A 145 11.39 52.13 -17.68
N VAL A 146 10.10 51.96 -17.35
CA VAL A 146 9.49 52.53 -16.14
C VAL A 146 10.16 52.01 -14.87
N ARG A 147 10.47 50.71 -14.79
CA ARG A 147 11.24 50.15 -13.67
C ARG A 147 12.65 50.74 -13.62
N GLY A 148 13.27 50.95 -14.78
CA GLY A 148 14.59 51.56 -14.92
C GLY A 148 14.71 52.95 -14.29
N LEU A 149 13.64 53.76 -14.30
CA LEU A 149 13.59 55.08 -13.66
C LEU A 149 13.88 55.05 -12.16
N PHE A 150 13.66 53.92 -11.49
CA PHE A 150 13.86 53.76 -10.06
C PHE A 150 15.12 52.99 -9.69
N ALA A 151 15.71 52.26 -10.65
CA ALA A 151 16.98 51.57 -10.47
C ALA A 151 18.19 52.53 -10.57
N ASP A 152 18.06 53.58 -11.38
CA ASP A 152 19.07 54.63 -11.56
C ASP A 152 18.40 56.02 -11.46
N PRO A 153 18.66 56.82 -10.42
CA PRO A 153 18.12 58.18 -10.28
C PRO A 153 18.60 59.15 -11.39
N ALA A 154 19.67 58.81 -12.11
CA ALA A 154 20.12 59.51 -13.33
C ALA A 154 19.52 58.90 -14.61
N GLY A 155 18.52 58.03 -14.47
CA GLY A 155 17.85 57.34 -15.55
C GLY A 155 17.27 58.29 -16.58
N ARG A 156 17.25 57.83 -17.84
CA ARG A 156 16.77 58.63 -18.97
C ARG A 156 15.26 58.80 -18.90
N GLN A 157 14.80 60.00 -19.25
CA GLN A 157 13.37 60.28 -19.37
C GLN A 157 12.74 59.42 -20.47
N ILE A 158 11.49 59.03 -20.25
CA ILE A 158 10.71 58.21 -21.17
C ILE A 158 9.81 59.12 -22.00
N VAL A 159 9.93 59.04 -23.32
CA VAL A 159 9.08 59.76 -24.27
C VAL A 159 8.10 58.78 -24.90
N VAL A 160 6.80 59.07 -24.80
CA VAL A 160 5.71 58.27 -25.37
C VAL A 160 5.07 59.06 -26.50
N ALA A 161 5.29 58.63 -27.74
CA ALA A 161 4.75 59.30 -28.93
C ALA A 161 3.51 58.54 -29.42
N GLU A 162 2.34 59.18 -29.39
CA GLU A 162 1.07 58.56 -29.78
C GLU A 162 0.20 59.52 -30.60
N GLN A 163 -0.80 58.99 -31.29
CA GLN A 163 -1.69 59.78 -32.17
C GLN A 163 -2.52 60.81 -31.39
N ASP A 164 -2.78 60.54 -30.12
CA ASP A 164 -3.62 61.36 -29.27
C ASP A 164 -3.15 61.28 -27.81
N GLN A 165 -3.46 62.32 -27.04
CA GLN A 165 -3.07 62.43 -25.63
C GLN A 165 -3.81 61.44 -24.72
N GLU A 166 -4.96 60.88 -25.14
CA GLU A 166 -5.68 59.86 -24.37
C GLU A 166 -4.89 58.54 -24.36
N THR A 167 -4.26 58.18 -25.47
CA THR A 167 -3.42 57.00 -25.60
C THR A 167 -2.16 57.12 -24.74
N VAL A 168 -1.50 58.29 -24.72
CA VAL A 168 -0.38 58.57 -23.78
C VAL A 168 -0.83 58.44 -22.33
N ALA A 169 -2.01 59.00 -22.04
CA ALA A 169 -2.58 58.97 -20.72
C ALA A 169 -2.89 57.51 -20.26
N ARG A 170 -3.40 56.64 -21.13
CA ARG A 170 -3.58 55.21 -20.80
C ARG A 170 -2.26 54.48 -20.54
N TRP A 171 -1.17 54.84 -21.21
CA TRP A 171 0.17 54.29 -20.91
C TRP A 171 0.64 54.64 -19.50
N ILE A 172 0.48 55.89 -19.09
CA ILE A 172 0.84 56.34 -17.75
C ILE A 172 -0.05 55.67 -16.69
N ALA A 173 -1.36 55.55 -16.93
CA ALA A 173 -2.27 54.83 -16.03
C ALA A 173 -1.88 53.35 -15.89
N LEU A 174 -1.49 52.69 -16.99
CA LEU A 174 -0.96 51.32 -16.99
C LEU A 174 0.32 51.19 -16.15
N ALA A 175 1.25 52.14 -16.26
CA ALA A 175 2.46 52.19 -15.43
C ALA A 175 2.10 52.32 -13.94
N CYS A 176 1.27 53.29 -13.57
CA CYS A 176 0.83 53.51 -12.19
C CYS A 176 0.11 52.29 -11.60
N ALA A 177 -0.69 51.58 -12.40
CA ALA A 177 -1.42 50.39 -11.97
C ALA A 177 -0.53 49.14 -11.82
N SER A 178 0.65 49.13 -12.45
CA SER A 178 1.63 48.02 -12.40
C SER A 178 2.67 48.17 -11.30
N LEU A 179 2.93 49.40 -10.85
CA LEU A 179 3.94 49.71 -9.85
C LEU A 179 3.41 49.45 -8.42
N PRO A 180 4.29 49.12 -7.46
CA PRO A 180 3.94 49.22 -6.05
C PRO A 180 3.54 50.65 -5.69
N VAL A 181 2.62 50.81 -4.72
CA VAL A 181 1.98 52.10 -4.40
C VAL A 181 2.98 53.23 -4.13
N ALA A 182 4.09 52.95 -3.45
CA ALA A 182 5.12 53.95 -3.17
C ALA A 182 5.79 54.49 -4.44
N TYR A 183 6.04 53.62 -5.44
CA TYR A 183 6.68 53.98 -6.71
C TYR A 183 5.70 54.67 -7.65
N ALA A 184 4.44 54.22 -7.68
CA ALA A 184 3.38 54.90 -8.43
C ALA A 184 3.18 56.36 -7.97
N ARG A 185 3.31 56.62 -6.66
CA ARG A 185 3.21 57.98 -6.07
C ARG A 185 4.42 58.87 -6.39
N ALA A 186 5.59 58.28 -6.61
CA ALA A 186 6.83 59.01 -6.90
C ALA A 186 6.98 59.36 -8.39
N LEU A 187 6.14 58.81 -9.26
CA LEU A 187 6.23 58.99 -10.71
C LEU A 187 5.76 60.39 -11.13
N THR A 188 6.59 61.09 -11.91
CA THR A 188 6.26 62.40 -12.48
C THR A 188 6.04 62.31 -13.98
N PHE A 189 4.97 62.92 -14.50
CA PHE A 189 4.61 62.78 -15.91
C PHE A 189 3.85 63.98 -16.48
N THR A 190 3.86 64.11 -17.81
CA THR A 190 2.96 64.98 -18.59
C THR A 190 2.43 64.23 -19.80
N THR A 191 1.14 64.42 -20.14
CA THR A 191 0.52 63.78 -21.32
C THR A 191 0.85 64.49 -22.63
N HIS A 192 1.48 65.66 -22.56
CA HIS A 192 1.92 66.44 -23.72
C HIS A 192 3.07 67.38 -23.34
N SER A 193 4.12 67.40 -24.15
CA SER A 193 5.20 68.39 -24.13
C SER A 193 5.57 68.79 -25.56
N ALA A 194 5.64 70.09 -25.83
CA ALA A 194 6.15 70.59 -27.11
C ALA A 194 7.69 70.59 -27.17
N ASP A 195 8.36 70.49 -26.02
CA ASP A 195 9.81 70.42 -25.88
C ASP A 195 10.17 69.41 -24.78
N PRO A 196 10.42 68.14 -25.16
CA PRO A 196 10.85 67.12 -24.21
C PRO A 196 12.19 67.42 -23.53
N GLY A 197 13.09 68.16 -24.18
CA GLY A 197 14.44 68.47 -23.65
C GLY A 197 14.44 69.41 -22.46
N ALA A 198 13.41 70.26 -22.34
CA ALA A 198 13.25 71.22 -21.26
C ALA A 198 12.27 70.76 -20.15
N ALA A 199 11.58 69.62 -20.34
CA ALA A 199 10.56 69.17 -19.40
C ALA A 199 11.18 68.42 -18.20
N PRO A 200 10.84 68.74 -16.94
CA PRO A 200 11.44 68.10 -15.77
C PRO A 200 10.80 66.76 -15.38
N GLN A 201 9.74 66.32 -16.07
CA GLN A 201 9.01 65.09 -15.72
C GLN A 201 9.69 63.83 -16.25
N GLN A 202 9.48 62.69 -15.60
CA GLN A 202 10.09 61.41 -15.98
C GLN A 202 9.44 60.76 -17.21
N ILE A 203 8.12 60.90 -17.39
CA ILE A 203 7.40 60.40 -18.57
C ILE A 203 6.76 61.57 -19.32
N LEU A 204 7.05 61.67 -20.61
CA LEU A 204 6.70 62.79 -21.48
C LEU A 204 5.88 62.31 -22.68
N GLY A 205 4.65 62.81 -22.82
CA GLY A 205 3.86 62.61 -24.04
C GLY A 205 4.25 63.57 -25.16
N ILE A 206 4.31 63.10 -26.40
CA ILE A 206 4.41 63.95 -27.59
C ILE A 206 3.35 63.55 -28.63
N ASP A 207 2.93 64.52 -29.43
CA ASP A 207 1.92 64.34 -30.48
C ASP A 207 2.56 64.28 -31.89
N PRO A 208 1.80 63.97 -32.95
CA PRO A 208 2.33 63.91 -34.31
C PRO A 208 2.86 65.25 -34.85
N ASP A 209 2.41 66.37 -34.27
CA ASP A 209 2.67 67.73 -34.74
C ASP A 209 3.86 68.39 -34.00
N THR A 210 4.52 67.64 -33.10
CA THR A 210 5.70 68.10 -32.37
C THR A 210 6.83 68.44 -33.34
N ASP A 211 7.39 69.64 -33.22
CA ASP A 211 8.37 70.20 -34.14
C ASP A 211 9.65 69.34 -34.17
N PRO A 212 10.03 68.74 -35.33
CA PRO A 212 11.24 67.94 -35.46
C PRO A 212 12.53 68.73 -35.20
N GLU A 213 12.51 70.07 -35.32
CA GLU A 213 13.67 70.91 -34.98
C GLU A 213 13.87 71.02 -33.47
N VAL A 214 12.80 70.84 -32.69
CA VAL A 214 12.83 70.85 -31.21
C VAL A 214 13.10 69.44 -30.67
N PHE A 215 12.46 68.42 -31.24
CA PHE A 215 12.68 67.02 -30.88
C PHE A 215 12.47 66.09 -32.06
N ASP A 216 13.56 65.57 -32.62
CA ASP A 216 13.49 64.56 -33.68
C ASP A 216 13.38 63.14 -33.10
N ARG A 217 12.15 62.61 -33.10
CA ARG A 217 11.86 61.22 -32.68
C ARG A 217 12.48 60.14 -33.58
N LYS A 218 13.19 60.51 -34.65
CA LYS A 218 13.94 59.61 -35.54
C LYS A 218 15.45 59.76 -35.40
N ASP A 219 15.94 60.73 -34.62
CA ASP A 219 17.36 60.95 -34.39
C ASP A 219 17.95 59.85 -33.51
N LEU A 220 18.84 59.04 -34.11
CA LEU A 220 19.35 57.82 -33.48
C LEU A 220 20.18 58.10 -32.20
N PRO A 221 21.06 59.12 -32.14
CA PRO A 221 21.73 59.52 -30.91
C PRO A 221 20.77 59.93 -29.79
N THR A 222 19.72 60.71 -30.09
CA THR A 222 18.71 61.13 -29.10
C THR A 222 17.97 59.93 -28.50
N ILE A 223 17.51 59.00 -29.35
CA ILE A 223 16.78 57.79 -28.97
C ILE A 223 17.68 56.74 -28.28
N THR A 224 18.98 56.76 -28.56
CA THR A 224 19.95 55.78 -28.04
C THR A 224 20.67 56.25 -26.78
N HIS A 225 20.78 57.57 -26.55
CA HIS A 225 21.64 58.12 -25.49
C HIS A 225 20.97 59.11 -24.54
N LEU A 226 19.93 59.86 -24.97
CA LEU A 226 19.32 60.92 -24.17
C LEU A 226 17.96 60.51 -23.59
N PHE A 227 17.11 59.87 -24.39
CA PHE A 227 15.75 59.46 -24.00
C PHE A 227 15.51 57.97 -24.22
N ARG A 228 14.46 57.43 -23.58
CA ARG A 228 13.85 56.14 -23.93
C ARG A 228 12.53 56.42 -24.66
N VAL A 229 12.48 56.15 -25.97
CA VAL A 229 11.35 56.55 -26.83
C VAL A 229 10.47 55.34 -27.15
N HIS A 230 9.20 55.40 -26.76
CA HIS A 230 8.17 54.45 -27.17
C HIS A 230 7.29 55.08 -28.25
N ASP A 231 7.58 54.76 -29.51
CA ASP A 231 6.96 55.39 -30.66
C ASP A 231 5.77 54.56 -31.20
N GLY A 232 4.55 55.08 -31.03
CA GLY A 232 3.30 54.57 -31.61
C GLY A 232 2.92 55.22 -32.95
N LEU A 233 3.75 56.16 -33.42
CA LEU A 233 3.60 56.91 -34.67
C LEU A 233 4.45 56.33 -35.82
N GLY A 234 4.93 55.09 -35.66
CA GLY A 234 5.70 54.35 -36.67
C GLY A 234 7.19 54.72 -36.77
N GLY A 235 7.77 55.36 -35.75
CA GLY A 235 9.21 55.59 -35.64
C GLY A 235 10.00 54.39 -35.09
N PRO A 236 11.35 54.46 -35.08
CA PRO A 236 12.18 53.32 -34.70
C PRO A 236 12.08 52.95 -33.21
N GLY A 237 11.81 53.93 -32.33
CA GLY A 237 11.78 53.74 -30.88
C GLY A 237 13.13 53.29 -30.28
N SER A 238 13.23 53.27 -28.96
CA SER A 238 14.41 52.74 -28.28
C SER A 238 14.40 51.21 -28.28
N PRO A 239 15.58 50.56 -28.37
CA PRO A 239 15.66 49.10 -28.34
C PRO A 239 15.15 48.55 -27.00
N PRO A 240 14.35 47.47 -27.00
CA PRO A 240 13.73 46.93 -25.80
C PRO A 240 14.77 46.37 -24.82
N LEU A 241 14.55 46.56 -23.53
CA LEU A 241 15.31 45.92 -22.46
C LEU A 241 14.60 44.63 -22.03
N ALA A 242 15.35 43.54 -21.91
CA ALA A 242 14.85 42.30 -21.33
C ALA A 242 14.77 42.47 -19.80
N ASP A 243 13.57 42.37 -19.25
CA ASP A 243 13.32 42.45 -17.82
C ASP A 243 12.18 41.50 -17.46
N SER A 244 12.48 40.48 -16.67
CA SER A 244 11.52 39.42 -16.37
C SER A 244 10.35 39.88 -15.49
N TRP A 245 10.50 40.97 -14.72
CA TRP A 245 9.37 41.54 -13.99
C TRP A 245 8.42 42.24 -14.94
N ALA A 246 8.96 43.01 -15.89
CA ALA A 246 8.17 43.70 -16.91
C ALA A 246 7.47 42.71 -17.85
N GLU A 247 8.15 41.61 -18.21
CA GLU A 247 7.56 40.51 -18.98
C GLU A 247 6.43 39.80 -18.21
N ALA A 248 6.64 39.51 -16.92
CA ALA A 248 5.61 38.92 -16.06
C ALA A 248 4.41 39.87 -15.88
N ALA A 249 4.66 41.16 -15.66
CA ALA A 249 3.62 42.18 -15.50
C ALA A 249 2.82 42.37 -16.80
N ALA A 250 3.50 42.43 -17.96
CA ALA A 250 2.85 42.51 -19.26
C ALA A 250 2.07 41.24 -19.61
N TRP A 251 2.54 40.06 -19.19
CA TRP A 251 1.80 38.82 -19.29
C TRP A 251 0.52 38.86 -18.45
N LEU A 252 0.60 39.26 -17.18
CA LEU A 252 -0.57 39.40 -16.31
C LEU A 252 -1.63 40.33 -16.91
N TRP A 253 -1.23 41.48 -17.44
CA TRP A 253 -2.14 42.40 -18.11
C TRP A 253 -2.86 41.79 -19.32
N ARG A 254 -2.15 41.03 -20.16
CA ARG A 254 -2.74 40.32 -21.30
C ARG A 254 -3.73 39.25 -20.85
N GLU A 255 -3.46 38.62 -19.71
CA GLU A 255 -4.36 37.66 -19.07
C GLU A 255 -5.52 38.31 -18.32
N GLY A 256 -5.63 39.65 -18.34
CA GLY A 256 -6.69 40.37 -17.67
C GLY A 256 -6.53 40.46 -16.16
N VAL A 257 -5.32 40.25 -15.65
CA VAL A 257 -4.97 40.33 -14.23
C VAL A 257 -4.08 41.55 -14.01
N VAL A 258 -4.47 42.43 -13.08
CA VAL A 258 -3.65 43.60 -12.74
C VAL A 258 -2.41 43.16 -11.94
N PRO A 259 -1.18 43.45 -12.41
CA PRO A 259 0.06 43.03 -11.77
C PRO A 259 0.40 43.94 -10.58
N ARG A 260 -0.29 43.74 -9.45
CA ARG A 260 0.03 44.42 -8.20
C ARG A 260 0.82 43.48 -7.29
N PRO A 261 2.02 43.88 -6.82
CA PRO A 261 2.65 43.18 -5.70
C PRO A 261 1.80 43.44 -4.44
N GLY A 262 1.32 42.38 -3.81
CA GLY A 262 0.49 42.49 -2.61
C GLY A 262 1.20 43.30 -1.52
N GLY A 263 0.59 44.39 -1.08
CA GLY A 263 0.84 44.96 0.24
C GLY A 263 0.23 44.07 1.31
N PRO A 264 0.61 44.21 2.59
CA PRO A 264 0.01 43.43 3.68
C PRO A 264 -1.51 43.60 3.64
N GLU A 265 -2.21 42.49 3.42
CA GLU A 265 -3.66 42.43 3.57
C GLU A 265 -3.98 42.75 5.03
N GLU A 266 -4.58 43.92 5.29
CA GLU A 266 -5.26 44.16 6.56
C GLU A 266 -6.34 43.09 6.69
N GLY A 267 -6.11 42.19 7.65
CA GLY A 267 -6.94 41.02 7.88
C GLY A 267 -8.41 41.38 7.99
N THR A 268 -9.21 40.64 7.25
CA THR A 268 -10.65 40.49 7.43
C THR A 268 -10.93 40.03 8.87
N ALA A 269 -11.09 41.00 9.76
CA ALA A 269 -11.84 40.81 10.99
C ALA A 269 -13.31 40.65 10.63
N ASP A 270 -13.73 39.41 10.38
CA ASP A 270 -15.12 39.03 10.58
C ASP A 270 -15.16 37.70 11.32
N GLY A 271 -15.49 37.82 12.60
CA GLY A 271 -15.49 36.75 13.59
C GLY A 271 -16.17 37.26 14.86
N SER A 272 -17.35 37.85 14.69
CA SER A 272 -18.27 38.07 15.80
C SER A 272 -18.76 36.70 16.31
N GLY A 273 -18.41 36.36 17.54
CA GLY A 273 -18.74 35.07 18.11
C GLY A 273 -18.37 34.94 19.60
N ALA A 274 -19.19 35.56 20.44
CA ALA A 274 -19.50 35.17 21.81
C ALA A 274 -18.44 35.35 22.92
N PHE A 275 -18.71 36.37 23.74
CA PHE A 275 -18.58 36.41 25.19
C PHE A 275 -18.41 35.05 25.91
N GLY A 276 -17.39 34.99 26.76
CA GLY A 276 -17.25 34.00 27.83
C GLY A 276 -16.25 34.49 28.87
N SER A 277 -16.75 35.25 29.85
CA SER A 277 -16.03 35.60 31.09
C SER A 277 -15.92 34.40 32.05
N ALA A 278 -15.05 34.59 33.04
CA ALA A 278 -14.76 33.76 34.22
C ALA A 278 -13.70 32.66 33.99
N GLY A 279 -12.67 32.54 34.82
CA GLY A 279 -12.39 33.21 36.08
C GLY A 279 -11.06 32.72 36.65
N ASP A 280 -10.60 33.46 37.64
CA ASP A 280 -9.41 33.27 38.44
C ASP A 280 -9.19 31.85 38.98
N ALA A 281 -7.92 31.44 39.04
CA ALA A 281 -7.40 30.63 40.14
C ALA A 281 -5.88 30.82 40.26
N GLU A 282 -5.51 31.59 41.28
CA GLU A 282 -4.21 31.56 41.94
C GLU A 282 -3.84 30.15 42.43
N GLY A 283 -2.54 29.92 42.64
CA GLY A 283 -2.12 29.25 43.87
C GLY A 283 -1.15 28.08 43.78
N ARG A 284 0.09 28.40 44.19
CA ARG A 284 0.96 27.69 45.13
C ARG A 284 1.86 26.53 44.69
N ASP A 285 3.14 26.74 45.04
CA ASP A 285 4.03 25.93 45.88
C ASP A 285 4.12 24.42 45.57
N GLY A 286 5.28 23.79 45.38
CA GLY A 286 6.61 24.09 45.88
C GLY A 286 7.18 22.81 46.52
N SER A 287 8.28 22.28 45.99
CA SER A 287 9.25 21.37 46.65
C SER A 287 10.12 20.76 45.54
N GLY A 288 11.44 20.88 45.50
CA GLY A 288 12.38 20.88 46.62
C GLY A 288 13.05 19.50 46.67
N GLY A 289 14.18 19.35 45.98
CA GLY A 289 14.93 18.09 45.92
C GLY A 289 16.35 18.31 45.40
N SER A 290 17.18 18.92 46.26
CA SER A 290 18.59 19.20 46.06
C SER A 290 19.46 18.02 46.51
N ARG A 291 20.53 17.72 45.77
CA ARG A 291 21.86 17.26 46.22
C ARG A 291 22.81 17.20 45.00
N ASP A 292 23.76 18.14 44.88
CA ASP A 292 25.18 18.05 45.33
C ASP A 292 26.03 17.16 44.41
N SER A 293 27.24 17.48 43.91
CA SER A 293 28.24 18.49 44.28
C SER A 293 29.41 18.46 43.25
N GLY A 294 30.11 19.60 43.08
CA GLY A 294 31.51 19.71 42.57
C GLY A 294 31.69 20.29 41.15
N LEU A 295 31.84 21.61 40.91
CA LEU A 295 33.04 22.50 41.08
C LEU A 295 34.30 21.96 40.35
N SER A 296 34.99 22.61 39.40
CA SER A 296 35.35 24.03 39.13
C SER A 296 36.04 24.13 37.72
N PRO A 297 36.65 25.26 37.26
CA PRO A 297 36.02 26.52 36.81
C PRO A 297 36.59 27.07 35.46
N GLY A 298 35.91 28.09 34.89
CA GLY A 298 36.60 29.26 34.29
C GLY A 298 36.69 29.40 32.77
N ALA A 299 35.78 30.16 32.16
CA ALA A 299 36.08 31.27 31.24
C ALA A 299 34.79 32.04 30.90
N ALA A 300 34.65 33.23 31.47
CA ALA A 300 33.59 34.17 31.17
C ALA A 300 33.89 34.91 29.86
N ALA A 301 32.97 34.85 28.89
CA ALA A 301 32.88 35.78 27.78
C ALA A 301 31.47 36.36 27.76
N ALA A 302 31.39 37.69 27.83
CA ALA A 302 30.16 38.46 27.91
C ALA A 302 29.24 38.19 26.70
N GLY A 303 28.03 37.70 26.98
CA GLY A 303 26.96 37.56 26.00
C GLY A 303 26.38 38.92 25.67
N GLN A 304 26.81 39.49 24.55
CA GLN A 304 26.19 40.65 23.94
C GLN A 304 24.96 40.16 23.16
N ALA A 305 23.77 40.56 23.60
CA ALA A 305 22.52 40.27 22.89
C ALA A 305 22.61 40.84 21.46
N PRO A 306 22.30 40.07 20.40
CA PRO A 306 22.26 40.63 19.06
C PRO A 306 21.10 41.61 19.00
N ALA A 307 21.40 42.86 18.62
CA ALA A 307 20.40 43.84 18.26
C ALA A 307 19.48 43.25 17.17
N PRO A 308 18.16 43.52 17.21
CA PRO A 308 17.26 43.09 16.14
C PRO A 308 17.76 43.63 14.81
N GLN A 309 18.22 42.74 13.94
CA GLN A 309 18.57 43.13 12.58
C GLN A 309 17.30 43.64 11.89
N PRO A 310 17.34 44.80 11.22
CA PRO A 310 16.23 45.23 10.40
C PRO A 310 15.98 44.17 9.30
N PRO A 311 14.71 43.87 8.95
CA PRO A 311 14.41 42.96 7.85
C PRO A 311 15.14 43.45 6.59
N ALA A 312 15.75 42.52 5.86
CA ALA A 312 16.40 42.82 4.59
C ALA A 312 15.40 43.60 3.69
N PRO A 313 15.84 44.66 3.00
CA PRO A 313 14.96 45.41 2.10
C PRO A 313 14.39 44.44 1.07
N GLN A 314 13.08 44.18 1.15
CA GLN A 314 12.40 43.35 0.17
C GLN A 314 12.52 44.06 -1.17
N ASP A 315 13.01 43.36 -2.21
CA ASP A 315 13.01 43.89 -3.57
C ASP A 315 11.55 44.17 -3.95
N PRO A 316 11.15 45.45 -4.11
CA PRO A 316 9.78 45.81 -4.38
C PRO A 316 9.33 45.38 -5.79
N PHE A 317 10.26 44.92 -6.62
CA PHE A 317 10.04 44.38 -7.96
C PHE A 317 10.33 42.86 -8.03
N ALA A 318 10.23 42.15 -6.91
CA ALA A 318 10.38 40.70 -6.90
C ALA A 318 9.34 40.00 -7.81
N LEU A 319 9.77 38.94 -8.50
CA LEU A 319 8.90 38.13 -9.37
C LEU A 319 7.86 37.31 -8.62
N LEU A 320 8.20 36.81 -7.42
CA LEU A 320 7.34 35.88 -6.67
C LEU A 320 5.97 36.44 -6.27
N PRO A 321 5.84 37.70 -5.80
CA PRO A 321 4.54 38.32 -5.57
C PRO A 321 3.64 38.35 -6.82
N LEU A 322 4.21 38.64 -8.00
CA LEU A 322 3.46 38.63 -9.25
C LEU A 322 3.02 37.21 -9.64
N VAL A 323 3.89 36.23 -9.47
CA VAL A 323 3.57 34.81 -9.73
C VAL A 323 2.48 34.31 -8.78
N ARG A 324 2.56 34.66 -7.49
CA ARG A 324 1.51 34.35 -6.50
C ARG A 324 0.16 34.94 -6.91
N ARG A 325 0.16 36.20 -7.35
CA ARG A 325 -1.05 36.85 -7.84
C ARG A 325 -1.64 36.11 -9.04
N ALA A 326 -0.79 35.66 -9.96
CA ALA A 326 -1.20 34.84 -11.10
C ALA A 326 -1.92 33.55 -10.68
N LEU A 327 -1.37 32.84 -9.69
CA LEU A 327 -1.97 31.60 -9.16
C LEU A 327 -3.34 31.84 -8.53
N THR A 328 -3.51 32.95 -7.81
CA THR A 328 -4.77 33.29 -7.14
C THR A 328 -5.86 33.75 -8.10
N ALA A 329 -5.49 34.31 -9.26
CA ALA A 329 -6.43 34.98 -10.15
C ALA A 329 -7.08 34.06 -11.21
N ARG A 330 -6.51 32.89 -11.54
CA ARG A 330 -7.01 32.03 -12.63
C ARG A 330 -6.83 30.52 -12.45
N SER A 331 -7.66 29.77 -13.21
CA SER A 331 -7.66 28.31 -13.39
C SER A 331 -6.69 27.83 -14.47
N ASP A 332 -5.95 26.76 -14.14
CA ASP A 332 -5.18 25.76 -14.91
C ASP A 332 -4.42 26.11 -16.21
N ASP A 333 -4.92 26.92 -17.15
CA ASP A 333 -4.36 27.04 -18.51
C ASP A 333 -3.27 28.14 -18.69
N ALA A 334 -3.02 28.98 -17.68
CA ALA A 334 -2.23 30.20 -17.85
C ALA A 334 -0.69 29.96 -17.97
N PHE A 335 -0.17 28.85 -17.42
CA PHE A 335 1.28 28.58 -17.43
C PHE A 335 1.78 28.00 -18.76
N GLU A 336 0.90 27.48 -19.63
CA GLU A 336 1.28 27.02 -20.98
C GLU A 336 1.63 28.19 -21.92
N ALA A 337 1.06 29.37 -21.68
CA ALA A 337 1.20 30.55 -22.53
C ALA A 337 2.36 31.50 -22.12
N LEU A 338 3.17 31.12 -21.12
CA LEU A 338 4.31 31.94 -20.69
C LEU A 338 5.32 32.09 -21.85
N PRO A 339 5.65 33.32 -22.28
CA PRO A 339 6.59 33.54 -23.37
C PRO A 339 8.02 33.16 -22.94
N ASP A 340 8.68 32.34 -23.76
CA ASP A 340 10.08 31.94 -23.70
C ASP A 340 10.59 31.24 -22.41
N GLY A 341 11.58 30.35 -22.58
CA GLY A 341 12.13 29.54 -21.49
C GLY A 341 12.88 30.33 -20.40
N SER A 342 13.19 31.61 -20.62
CA SER A 342 13.89 32.50 -19.68
C SER A 342 13.03 32.87 -18.48
N LEU A 343 11.80 33.35 -18.69
CA LEU A 343 10.92 33.80 -17.61
C LEU A 343 10.56 32.65 -16.65
N LEU A 344 10.21 31.49 -17.19
CA LEU A 344 9.93 30.30 -16.38
C LEU A 344 11.15 29.87 -15.54
N SER A 345 12.35 29.93 -16.12
CA SER A 345 13.60 29.61 -15.42
C SER A 345 13.87 30.60 -14.29
N GLU A 346 13.63 31.89 -14.51
CA GLU A 346 13.80 32.92 -13.48
C GLU A 346 12.76 32.79 -12.36
N ILE A 347 11.50 32.47 -12.69
CA ILE A 347 10.46 32.16 -11.70
C ILE A 347 10.86 30.97 -10.85
N LEU A 348 11.29 29.86 -11.47
CA LEU A 348 11.75 28.66 -10.76
C LEU A 348 12.99 28.94 -9.90
N THR A 349 13.91 29.76 -10.39
CA THR A 349 15.11 30.17 -9.66
C THR A 349 14.74 31.02 -8.43
N ALA A 350 13.83 31.99 -8.60
CA ALA A 350 13.34 32.82 -7.50
C ALA A 350 12.58 31.97 -6.47
N ALA A 351 11.72 31.06 -6.92
CA ALA A 351 10.97 30.13 -6.07
C ALA A 351 11.89 29.19 -5.29
N THR A 352 12.89 28.62 -5.96
CA THR A 352 13.89 27.72 -5.33
C THR A 352 14.68 28.48 -4.27
N ARG A 353 15.14 29.70 -4.60
CA ARG A 353 15.87 30.56 -3.65
C ARG A 353 15.01 30.92 -2.44
N ALA A 354 13.73 31.21 -2.63
CA ALA A 354 12.80 31.48 -1.53
C ALA A 354 12.58 30.25 -0.64
N ALA A 355 12.48 29.05 -1.23
CA ALA A 355 12.40 27.80 -0.49
C ALA A 355 13.66 27.52 0.34
N GLU A 356 14.84 27.92 -0.16
CA GLU A 356 16.12 27.69 0.51
C GLU A 356 16.45 28.72 1.60
N GLN A 357 16.17 30.01 1.36
CA GLN A 357 16.76 31.12 2.12
C GLN A 357 15.79 31.84 3.07
N GLY A 358 14.47 31.76 2.89
CA GLY A 358 13.48 32.52 3.67
C GLY A 358 12.90 31.79 4.90
N PRO A 359 12.28 32.53 5.86
CA PRO A 359 11.31 31.92 6.77
C PRO A 359 10.10 31.45 5.94
N LEU A 360 9.92 30.14 5.84
CA LEU A 360 8.77 29.55 5.16
C LEU A 360 7.60 29.56 6.15
N ASP A 361 6.65 30.47 5.96
CA ASP A 361 5.33 30.32 6.57
C ASP A 361 4.51 29.26 5.80
N ASP A 362 3.47 28.71 6.44
CA ASP A 362 2.63 27.67 5.85
C ASP A 362 1.88 28.17 4.59
N ALA A 363 1.74 29.48 4.42
CA ALA A 363 1.20 30.09 3.21
C ALA A 363 2.19 29.98 2.05
N LEU A 364 3.44 30.40 2.23
CA LEU A 364 4.51 30.29 1.23
C LEU A 364 4.83 28.85 0.88
N ALA A 365 4.83 27.94 1.86
CA ALA A 365 5.01 26.52 1.60
C ALA A 365 3.96 25.97 0.62
N ARG A 366 2.68 26.31 0.85
CA ARG A 366 1.56 25.90 0.01
C ARG A 366 1.61 26.53 -1.38
N ASP A 367 1.93 27.82 -1.45
CA ASP A 367 2.06 28.52 -2.74
C ASP A 367 3.18 27.92 -3.59
N LEU A 368 4.35 27.67 -3.01
CA LEU A 368 5.49 27.08 -3.72
C LEU A 368 5.21 25.63 -4.15
N ALA A 369 4.52 24.85 -3.32
CA ALA A 369 4.08 23.50 -3.69
C ALA A 369 3.05 23.53 -4.82
N GLU A 370 2.16 24.53 -4.84
CA GLU A 370 1.17 24.71 -5.91
C GLU A 370 1.82 25.14 -7.23
N ILE A 371 2.77 26.10 -7.17
CA ILE A 371 3.62 26.45 -8.32
C ILE A 371 4.29 25.19 -8.88
N ALA A 372 4.86 24.37 -7.98
CA ALA A 372 5.56 23.17 -8.39
C ALA A 372 4.62 22.17 -9.09
N ARG A 373 3.42 21.93 -8.54
CA ARG A 373 2.42 21.03 -9.15
C ARG A 373 1.96 21.50 -10.52
N ARG A 374 1.61 22.78 -10.67
CA ARG A 374 1.12 23.32 -11.94
C ARG A 374 2.18 23.26 -13.05
N ILE A 375 3.43 23.59 -12.73
CA ILE A 375 4.54 23.50 -13.70
C ILE A 375 4.85 22.04 -14.05
N ALA A 376 4.75 21.12 -13.07
CA ALA A 376 5.05 19.70 -13.29
C ALA A 376 4.14 19.01 -14.31
N THR A 377 2.91 19.49 -14.48
CA THR A 377 1.95 18.97 -15.47
C THR A 377 2.53 18.99 -16.89
N HIS A 378 3.33 20.02 -17.20
CA HIS A 378 3.88 20.22 -18.55
C HIS A 378 5.40 20.03 -18.62
N ARG A 379 6.13 20.34 -17.53
CA ARG A 379 7.60 20.40 -17.48
C ARG A 379 8.15 19.80 -16.17
N ARG A 380 7.93 18.50 -15.97
CA ARG A 380 8.30 17.77 -14.74
C ARG A 380 9.78 17.84 -14.37
N ASP A 381 10.69 17.85 -15.36
CA ASP A 381 12.13 17.88 -15.09
C ASP A 381 12.60 19.26 -14.58
N ALA A 382 11.98 20.35 -15.05
CA ALA A 382 12.38 21.71 -14.71
C ALA A 382 12.07 22.07 -13.24
N VAL A 383 11.08 21.42 -12.64
CA VAL A 383 10.58 21.75 -11.29
C VAL A 383 11.30 21.00 -10.16
N GLN A 384 12.08 19.96 -10.49
CA GLN A 384 12.76 19.12 -9.50
C GLN A 384 13.67 19.89 -8.53
N PRO A 385 14.41 20.95 -8.93
CA PRO A 385 15.19 21.75 -7.99
C PRO A 385 14.34 22.44 -6.91
N LEU A 386 13.19 23.00 -7.28
CA LEU A 386 12.25 23.62 -6.33
C LEU A 386 11.68 22.58 -5.38
N VAL A 387 11.26 21.43 -5.92
CA VAL A 387 10.69 20.33 -5.15
C VAL A 387 11.73 19.75 -4.17
N ALA A 388 12.99 19.60 -4.59
CA ALA A 388 14.08 19.16 -3.73
C ALA A 388 14.35 20.15 -2.59
N ALA A 389 14.30 21.46 -2.87
CA ALA A 389 14.45 22.50 -1.86
C ALA A 389 13.33 22.44 -0.81
N LEU A 390 12.07 22.26 -1.24
CA LEU A 390 10.93 22.09 -0.34
C LEU A 390 11.06 20.84 0.54
N LEU A 391 11.45 19.69 -0.03
CA LEU A 391 11.68 18.46 0.73
C LEU A 391 12.80 18.60 1.77
N ARG A 392 13.95 19.18 1.38
CA ARG A 392 15.06 19.42 2.32
C ARG A 392 14.64 20.33 3.45
N ARG A 393 13.79 21.32 3.17
CA ARG A 393 13.29 22.25 4.18
C ARG A 393 12.34 21.56 5.14
N GLN A 394 11.40 20.75 4.66
CA GLN A 394 10.51 19.94 5.50
C GLN A 394 11.29 18.96 6.39
N ALA A 395 12.30 18.29 5.83
CA ALA A 395 13.19 17.43 6.59
C ALA A 395 13.98 18.16 7.69
N LYS A 396 14.41 19.41 7.43
CA LYS A 396 15.09 20.26 8.44
C LYS A 396 14.14 20.80 9.51
N ALA A 397 12.86 20.99 9.19
CA ALA A 397 11.85 21.46 10.12
C ALA A 397 11.30 20.33 11.01
N ALA A 398 11.35 19.08 10.54
CA ALA A 398 10.94 17.91 11.28
C ALA A 398 11.91 17.58 12.43
N HIS A 399 11.38 17.07 13.54
CA HIS A 399 12.20 16.54 14.62
C HIS A 399 13.02 15.33 14.09
N PRO A 400 14.25 15.07 14.58
CA PRO A 400 15.12 14.00 14.05
C PRO A 400 14.49 12.60 13.96
N GLN A 401 13.46 12.31 14.75
CA GLN A 401 12.71 11.05 14.73
C GLN A 401 11.60 11.00 13.65
N ASP A 402 11.15 12.17 13.19
CA ASP A 402 10.02 12.34 12.27
C ASP A 402 10.45 12.75 10.86
N VAL A 403 11.75 12.93 10.62
CA VAL A 403 12.31 13.31 9.31
C VAL A 403 11.89 12.33 8.21
N VAL A 404 11.95 11.01 8.49
CA VAL A 404 11.62 9.99 7.50
C VAL A 404 10.10 9.91 7.24
N PRO A 405 9.23 9.85 8.28
CA PRO A 405 7.79 9.97 8.07
C PRO A 405 7.36 11.25 7.32
N ALA A 406 7.96 12.40 7.65
CA ALA A 406 7.64 13.68 7.00
C ALA A 406 8.03 13.68 5.51
N LEU A 407 9.20 13.11 5.18
CA LEU A 407 9.62 12.95 3.78
C LEU A 407 8.68 12.02 3.00
N GLU A 408 8.24 10.89 3.60
CA GLU A 408 7.33 9.95 2.93
C GLU A 408 5.93 10.54 2.71
N ALA A 409 5.41 11.32 3.66
CA ALA A 409 4.16 12.05 3.49
C ALA A 409 4.25 13.04 2.32
N ALA A 410 5.35 13.80 2.24
CA ALA A 410 5.59 14.76 1.17
C ALA A 410 5.77 14.12 -0.21
N ARG A 411 6.18 12.84 -0.28
CA ARG A 411 6.29 12.08 -1.54
C ARG A 411 4.95 11.95 -2.27
N GLY A 412 3.83 11.90 -1.54
CA GLY A 412 2.49 11.85 -2.10
C GLY A 412 1.93 13.21 -2.54
N GLU A 413 2.46 14.31 -2.02
CA GLU A 413 1.90 15.66 -2.20
C GLU A 413 2.63 16.51 -3.25
N LEU A 414 3.90 16.19 -3.51
CA LEU A 414 4.78 16.93 -4.41
C LEU A 414 5.05 16.13 -5.70
N PRO A 415 5.24 16.81 -6.85
CA PRO A 415 5.47 16.17 -8.15
C PRO A 415 6.93 15.69 -8.30
N LEU A 416 7.31 14.74 -7.46
CA LEU A 416 8.66 14.19 -7.36
C LEU A 416 8.92 13.13 -8.43
N ASP A 417 10.13 13.13 -8.99
CA ASP A 417 10.67 11.96 -9.67
C ASP A 417 11.46 11.06 -8.72
N ASP A 418 11.69 9.81 -9.12
CA ASP A 418 12.39 8.84 -8.29
C ASP A 418 13.89 9.18 -8.11
N GLY A 419 14.50 9.96 -9.00
CA GLY A 419 15.92 10.32 -8.94
C GLY A 419 16.20 11.39 -7.89
N THR A 420 15.37 12.42 -7.87
CA THR A 420 15.36 13.54 -6.93
C THR A 420 14.98 13.05 -5.54
N TRP A 421 13.97 12.19 -5.44
CA TRP A 421 13.61 11.52 -4.18
C TRP A 421 14.80 10.74 -3.60
N ARG A 422 15.45 9.90 -4.40
CA ARG A 422 16.63 9.13 -3.95
C ARG A 422 17.78 10.04 -3.50
N THR A 423 18.04 11.11 -4.25
CA THR A 423 19.10 12.07 -3.95
C THR A 423 18.85 12.73 -2.59
N VAL A 424 17.69 13.36 -2.40
CA VAL A 424 17.34 14.02 -1.13
C VAL A 424 17.25 13.02 0.02
N ARG A 425 16.63 11.85 -0.19
CA ARG A 425 16.49 10.84 0.86
C ARG A 425 17.85 10.31 1.34
N SER A 426 18.82 10.16 0.44
CA SER A 426 20.18 9.70 0.75
C SER A 426 20.95 10.67 1.66
N GLU A 427 20.63 11.97 1.59
CA GLU A 427 21.20 12.99 2.48
C GLU A 427 20.76 12.79 3.95
N PHE A 428 19.63 12.11 4.19
CA PHE A 428 19.05 11.83 5.51
C PHE A 428 19.08 10.34 5.90
N GLY A 429 20.00 9.55 5.31
CA GLY A 429 20.27 8.15 5.66
C GLY A 429 19.87 7.12 4.59
N PRO A 430 20.38 5.88 4.66
CA PRO A 430 20.10 4.85 3.66
C PRO A 430 18.62 4.39 3.70
N PRO A 431 18.05 3.95 2.56
CA PRO A 431 16.72 3.33 2.55
C PRO A 431 16.67 2.10 3.46
N PRO A 432 15.56 1.86 4.19
CA PRO A 432 15.43 0.70 5.06
C PRO A 432 15.59 -0.63 4.31
N GLU A 433 15.25 -0.67 3.02
CA GLU A 433 15.48 -1.84 2.15
C GLU A 433 16.96 -2.13 1.93
N ASP A 434 17.79 -1.12 1.70
CA ASP A 434 19.22 -1.30 1.44
C ASP A 434 19.97 -1.67 2.71
N GLU A 435 19.56 -1.08 3.84
CA GLU A 435 20.05 -1.47 5.17
C GLU A 435 19.69 -2.92 5.49
N LEU A 436 18.42 -3.31 5.28
CA LEU A 436 18.00 -4.69 5.46
C LEU A 436 18.76 -5.63 4.52
N ARG A 437 18.88 -5.31 3.22
CA ARG A 437 19.59 -6.13 2.23
C ARG A 437 21.08 -6.32 2.59
N ARG A 438 21.71 -5.32 3.20
CA ARG A 438 23.07 -5.46 3.75
C ARG A 438 23.10 -6.43 4.93
N LEU A 439 22.14 -6.31 5.84
CA LEU A 439 22.04 -7.14 7.06
C LEU A 439 21.60 -8.59 6.77
N LEU A 440 20.82 -8.84 5.72
CA LEU A 440 20.37 -10.18 5.30
C LEU A 440 21.52 -11.10 4.84
N ARG A 441 22.73 -10.55 4.62
CA ARG A 441 23.95 -11.33 4.35
C ARG A 441 24.45 -12.10 5.57
N GLN A 442 24.01 -11.72 6.76
CA GLN A 442 24.35 -12.34 8.04
C GLN A 442 23.13 -13.11 8.59
N PRO A 443 23.31 -14.05 9.54
CA PRO A 443 22.16 -14.67 10.21
C PRO A 443 21.27 -13.63 10.91
N PRO A 444 20.00 -13.98 11.21
CA PRO A 444 19.09 -13.10 11.91
C PRO A 444 19.72 -12.54 13.18
N SER A 445 19.62 -11.24 13.36
CA SER A 445 20.16 -10.54 14.52
C SER A 445 19.22 -9.41 14.94
N PRO A 446 19.33 -8.90 16.18
CA PRO A 446 18.53 -7.77 16.64
C PRO A 446 18.65 -6.51 15.75
N ALA A 447 19.73 -6.39 14.97
CA ALA A 447 19.91 -5.29 14.04
C ALA A 447 18.86 -5.23 12.92
N TRP A 448 18.17 -6.33 12.63
CA TRP A 448 17.10 -6.38 11.61
C TRP A 448 15.82 -5.65 12.07
N GLU A 449 15.64 -5.42 13.38
CA GLU A 449 14.39 -4.93 13.94
C GLU A 449 13.97 -3.57 13.38
N LYS A 450 14.89 -2.60 13.38
CA LYS A 450 14.62 -1.23 12.92
C LYS A 450 14.19 -1.16 11.45
N PRO A 451 14.96 -1.72 10.49
CA PRO A 451 14.56 -1.66 9.09
C PRO A 451 13.30 -2.49 8.80
N LEU A 452 13.11 -3.64 9.46
CA LEU A 452 11.87 -4.42 9.32
C LEU A 452 10.64 -3.66 9.84
N ARG A 453 10.74 -3.00 11.01
CA ARG A 453 9.63 -2.21 11.56
C ARG A 453 9.23 -1.07 10.61
N ALA A 454 10.20 -0.40 9.99
CA ALA A 454 9.93 0.63 8.98
C ALA A 454 9.19 0.06 7.76
N LEU A 455 9.61 -1.10 7.25
CA LEU A 455 9.01 -1.77 6.08
C LEU A 455 7.67 -2.45 6.33
N LEU A 456 7.32 -2.75 7.58
CA LEU A 456 6.05 -3.37 7.96
C LEU A 456 4.93 -2.36 8.22
N THR A 457 5.21 -1.06 8.15
CA THR A 457 4.23 0.03 8.31
C THR A 457 3.14 -0.06 7.22
N PRO A 458 1.84 0.15 7.55
CA PRO A 458 0.75 0.09 6.57
C PRO A 458 0.98 1.05 5.40
N GLY A 459 0.91 0.54 4.16
CA GLY A 459 1.09 1.34 2.93
C GLY A 459 2.45 1.19 2.23
N ALA A 460 3.44 0.57 2.87
CA ALA A 460 4.70 0.21 2.21
C ALA A 460 4.51 -1.00 1.29
N ASP A 461 5.05 -0.94 0.07
CA ASP A 461 5.06 -2.08 -0.84
C ASP A 461 5.91 -3.20 -0.22
N ARG A 462 5.31 -4.38 -0.04
CA ARG A 462 5.95 -5.53 0.61
C ARG A 462 6.85 -6.22 -0.42
N GLY A 463 7.96 -5.58 -0.75
CA GLY A 463 8.90 -6.01 -1.78
C GLY A 463 9.69 -7.27 -1.43
N SER A 464 10.48 -7.74 -2.40
CA SER A 464 11.31 -8.96 -2.34
C SER A 464 12.25 -9.06 -1.13
N THR A 465 12.65 -7.92 -0.55
CA THR A 465 13.59 -7.86 0.58
C THR A 465 12.92 -8.36 1.87
N VAL A 466 11.62 -8.14 2.05
CA VAL A 466 10.86 -8.68 3.18
C VAL A 466 10.70 -10.20 3.05
N ASP A 467 10.51 -10.72 1.84
CA ASP A 467 10.42 -12.16 1.59
C ASP A 467 11.76 -12.88 1.84
N GLU A 468 12.88 -12.24 1.52
CA GLU A 468 14.21 -12.74 1.90
C GLU A 468 14.39 -12.78 3.43
N ALA A 469 13.91 -11.76 4.15
CA ALA A 469 13.92 -11.76 5.61
C ALA A 469 13.06 -12.89 6.19
N VAL A 470 11.86 -13.10 5.65
CA VAL A 470 10.98 -14.22 6.01
C VAL A 470 11.69 -15.56 5.80
N LEU A 471 12.38 -15.73 4.67
CA LEU A 471 13.15 -16.93 4.36
C LEU A 471 14.33 -17.12 5.34
N GLY A 472 15.05 -16.06 5.67
CA GLY A 472 16.14 -16.06 6.64
C GLY A 472 15.68 -16.51 8.04
N LEU A 473 14.56 -15.95 8.51
CA LEU A 473 13.96 -16.30 9.81
C LEU A 473 13.44 -17.75 9.81
N ALA A 474 12.72 -18.17 8.78
CA ALA A 474 12.24 -19.55 8.68
C ALA A 474 13.41 -20.57 8.66
N ARG A 475 14.53 -20.24 8.01
CA ARG A 475 15.74 -21.07 8.00
C ARG A 475 16.40 -21.17 9.38
N ALA A 476 16.48 -20.07 10.13
CA ALA A 476 17.03 -20.06 11.49
C ALA A 476 16.15 -20.89 12.44
N LEU A 477 14.83 -20.73 12.38
CA LEU A 477 13.88 -21.52 13.15
C LEU A 477 13.88 -23.01 12.80
N SER A 478 14.26 -23.37 11.56
CA SER A 478 14.41 -24.77 11.12
C SER A 478 15.66 -25.47 11.66
N ARG A 479 16.52 -24.78 12.43
CA ARG A 479 17.77 -25.31 12.98
C ARG A 479 17.84 -25.06 14.49
N PRO A 480 17.00 -25.74 15.29
CA PRO A 480 16.94 -25.51 16.74
C PRO A 480 18.24 -25.87 17.47
N ASP A 481 19.11 -26.69 16.87
CA ASP A 481 20.44 -27.01 17.41
C ASP A 481 21.39 -25.81 17.41
N ASP A 482 21.19 -24.85 16.50
CA ASP A 482 21.96 -23.61 16.42
C ASP A 482 21.33 -22.56 17.35
N ARG A 483 21.70 -22.64 18.63
CA ARG A 483 21.01 -21.90 19.71
C ARG A 483 20.98 -20.39 19.49
N GLN A 484 22.05 -19.81 18.96
CA GLN A 484 22.16 -18.35 18.86
C GLN A 484 21.27 -17.78 17.74
N PRO A 485 21.33 -18.23 16.47
CA PRO A 485 20.45 -17.72 15.43
C PRO A 485 18.97 -18.02 15.65
N CYS A 486 18.65 -19.17 16.28
CA CYS A 486 17.27 -19.48 16.64
C CYS A 486 16.74 -18.54 17.74
N ALA A 487 17.55 -18.29 18.78
CA ALA A 487 17.19 -17.34 19.83
C ALA A 487 17.02 -15.92 19.30
N ASP A 488 17.94 -15.47 18.43
CA ASP A 488 17.90 -14.14 17.82
C ASP A 488 16.68 -13.98 16.90
N ALA A 489 16.32 -15.02 16.14
CA ALA A 489 15.10 -15.01 15.32
C ALA A 489 13.82 -14.91 16.17
N VAL A 490 13.74 -15.66 17.27
CA VAL A 490 12.59 -15.63 18.19
C VAL A 490 12.50 -14.27 18.90
N ALA A 491 13.62 -13.74 19.36
CA ALA A 491 13.69 -12.42 19.99
C ALA A 491 13.28 -11.31 19.02
N LEU A 492 13.73 -11.37 17.77
CA LEU A 492 13.34 -10.43 16.72
C LEU A 492 11.84 -10.48 16.44
N LEU A 493 11.26 -11.67 16.28
CA LEU A 493 9.82 -11.83 16.04
C LEU A 493 8.98 -11.33 17.22
N ALA A 494 9.42 -11.61 18.45
CA ALA A 494 8.78 -11.09 19.65
C ALA A 494 8.87 -9.55 19.74
N ALA A 495 10.00 -8.96 19.39
CA ALA A 495 10.20 -7.51 19.40
C ALA A 495 9.41 -6.78 18.30
N LEU A 496 9.19 -7.42 17.14
CA LEU A 496 8.37 -6.85 16.07
C LEU A 496 6.88 -6.86 16.43
N GLY A 497 6.39 -7.90 17.10
CA GLY A 497 4.99 -8.00 17.55
C GLY A 497 3.94 -8.07 16.44
N ASP A 498 4.35 -8.14 15.17
CA ASP A 498 3.46 -8.21 14.01
C ASP A 498 2.97 -9.65 13.78
N ARG A 499 1.68 -9.89 14.02
CA ARG A 499 1.02 -11.20 13.85
C ARG A 499 0.97 -11.64 12.39
N VAL A 500 0.79 -10.72 11.44
CA VAL A 500 0.70 -11.03 10.01
C VAL A 500 2.06 -11.45 9.47
N PHE A 501 3.10 -10.73 9.85
CA PHE A 501 4.49 -11.08 9.51
C PHE A 501 4.90 -12.40 10.15
N THR A 502 4.61 -12.60 11.43
CA THR A 502 4.88 -13.87 12.13
C THR A 502 4.18 -15.04 11.43
N ARG A 503 2.93 -14.87 11.02
CA ARG A 503 2.19 -15.89 10.26
C ARG A 503 2.84 -16.20 8.92
N ARG A 504 3.37 -15.20 8.21
CA ARG A 504 4.14 -15.42 6.96
C ARG A 504 5.40 -16.26 7.22
N VAL A 505 6.12 -15.99 8.30
CA VAL A 505 7.29 -16.80 8.70
C VAL A 505 6.89 -18.24 9.03
N LEU A 506 5.81 -18.44 9.80
CA LEU A 506 5.31 -19.79 10.10
C LEU A 506 4.81 -20.53 8.85
N ASN A 507 4.15 -19.84 7.92
CA ASN A 507 3.76 -20.40 6.63
C ASN A 507 5.00 -20.85 5.83
N ARG A 508 6.06 -20.03 5.80
CA ARG A 508 7.30 -20.36 5.11
C ARG A 508 8.05 -21.51 5.79
N LEU A 509 7.99 -21.60 7.11
CA LEU A 509 8.52 -22.73 7.88
C LEU A 509 7.78 -24.04 7.56
N ALA A 510 6.47 -23.96 7.36
CA ALA A 510 5.60 -25.08 6.99
C ALA A 510 5.71 -25.49 5.52
N GLU A 511 6.14 -24.59 4.64
CA GLU A 511 6.22 -24.83 3.21
C GLU A 511 7.23 -25.95 2.90
N GLY A 512 6.83 -26.95 2.11
CA GLY A 512 7.68 -28.11 1.82
C GLY A 512 8.11 -28.90 3.05
N ALA A 513 7.30 -28.91 4.12
CA ALA A 513 7.56 -29.68 5.32
C ALA A 513 7.49 -31.19 5.03
N GLU A 514 8.63 -31.79 4.73
CA GLU A 514 8.82 -33.23 4.61
C GLU A 514 9.90 -33.72 5.58
N GLY A 515 9.68 -34.90 6.18
CA GLY A 515 10.64 -35.64 7.00
C GLY A 515 11.41 -34.77 8.00
N ARG A 516 12.68 -34.47 7.67
CA ARG A 516 13.61 -33.70 8.53
C ARG A 516 13.07 -32.33 8.94
N ARG A 517 12.33 -31.63 8.07
CA ARG A 517 11.78 -30.31 8.40
C ARG A 517 10.66 -30.41 9.44
N ILE A 518 9.81 -31.43 9.36
CA ILE A 518 8.77 -31.70 10.37
C ILE A 518 9.43 -32.01 11.72
N GLY A 519 10.49 -32.82 11.71
CA GLY A 519 11.32 -33.09 12.89
C GLY A 519 11.87 -31.80 13.51
N ALA A 520 12.49 -30.93 12.70
CA ALA A 520 13.01 -29.66 13.18
C ALA A 520 11.94 -28.73 13.80
N ILE A 521 10.71 -28.72 13.27
CA ILE A 521 9.61 -27.95 13.88
C ILE A 521 9.20 -28.54 15.23
N ARG A 522 9.16 -29.87 15.34
CA ARG A 522 8.92 -30.56 16.62
C ARG A 522 10.03 -30.25 17.62
N ASP A 523 11.28 -30.27 17.18
CA ASP A 523 12.45 -29.98 18.02
C ASP A 523 12.47 -28.51 18.47
N LEU A 524 12.08 -27.58 17.60
CA LEU A 524 11.86 -26.17 17.96
C LEU A 524 10.79 -26.04 19.05
N ALA A 525 9.67 -26.75 18.91
CA ALA A 525 8.60 -26.74 19.91
C ALA A 525 9.00 -27.40 21.24
N ALA A 526 9.94 -28.35 21.22
CA ALA A 526 10.52 -28.97 22.41
C ALA A 526 11.64 -28.13 23.05
N SER A 527 12.21 -27.18 22.32
CA SER A 527 13.28 -26.30 22.78
C SER A 527 12.78 -25.26 23.81
N PRO A 528 13.68 -24.51 24.49
CA PRO A 528 13.30 -23.37 25.33
C PRO A 528 12.46 -22.32 24.60
N HIS A 529 12.59 -22.21 23.28
CA HIS A 529 11.82 -21.29 22.43
C HIS A 529 10.42 -21.81 22.08
N GLY A 530 10.08 -23.05 22.47
CA GLY A 530 8.77 -23.65 22.24
C GLY A 530 7.62 -22.92 22.95
N VAL A 531 7.91 -22.16 24.02
CA VAL A 531 6.92 -21.28 24.67
C VAL A 531 6.41 -20.23 23.67
N TRP A 532 7.34 -19.52 23.00
CA TRP A 532 6.99 -18.54 21.97
C TRP A 532 6.14 -19.16 20.86
N LEU A 533 6.52 -20.35 20.38
CA LEU A 533 5.75 -21.02 19.31
C LEU A 533 4.33 -21.35 19.75
N ARG A 534 4.14 -21.80 21.00
CA ARG A 534 2.81 -22.10 21.58
C ARG A 534 1.93 -20.86 21.66
N ASP A 535 2.49 -19.72 22.03
CA ASP A 535 1.76 -18.44 22.10
C ASP A 535 1.30 -17.92 20.72
N HIS A 536 1.85 -18.48 19.64
CA HIS A 536 1.59 -18.06 18.25
C HIS A 536 0.96 -19.17 17.38
N LEU A 537 0.34 -20.18 17.99
CA LEU A 537 -0.32 -21.28 17.25
C LEU A 537 -1.64 -20.87 16.59
N ASP A 538 -2.28 -19.80 17.07
CA ASP A 538 -3.55 -19.32 16.52
C ASP A 538 -3.39 -18.83 15.08
N GLY A 539 -4.02 -19.55 14.15
CA GLY A 539 -3.92 -19.28 12.71
C GLY A 539 -2.64 -19.80 12.04
N ALA A 540 -1.78 -20.51 12.77
CA ALA A 540 -0.59 -21.17 12.23
C ALA A 540 -0.95 -22.37 11.32
N PRO A 541 -0.07 -22.74 10.37
CA PRO A 541 -0.26 -23.94 9.54
C PRO A 541 -0.49 -25.21 10.34
N PHE A 542 -1.28 -26.13 9.79
CA PHE A 542 -1.58 -27.42 10.42
C PHE A 542 -0.32 -28.18 10.87
N VAL A 543 0.70 -28.27 10.03
CA VAL A 543 1.97 -28.94 10.34
C VAL A 543 2.67 -28.35 11.58
N VAL A 544 2.59 -27.04 11.80
CA VAL A 544 3.19 -26.37 12.96
C VAL A 544 2.40 -26.70 14.22
N ARG A 545 1.07 -26.64 14.16
CA ARG A 545 0.18 -26.95 15.29
C ARG A 545 0.33 -28.39 15.76
N ILE A 546 0.38 -29.34 14.83
CA ILE A 546 0.50 -30.76 15.16
C ILE A 546 1.91 -31.13 15.63
N ALA A 547 2.96 -30.52 15.06
CA ALA A 547 4.33 -30.69 15.54
C ALA A 547 4.53 -30.13 16.96
N ALA A 548 3.93 -28.98 17.27
CA ALA A 548 3.95 -28.41 18.62
C ALA A 548 3.21 -29.31 19.62
N SER A 549 2.07 -29.87 19.23
CA SER A 549 1.35 -30.86 20.04
C SER A 549 2.16 -32.14 20.24
N ALA A 550 2.88 -32.59 19.21
CA ALA A 550 3.74 -33.77 19.28
C ALA A 550 4.92 -33.57 20.23
N ALA A 551 5.53 -32.38 20.22
CA ALA A 551 6.57 -32.01 21.18
C ALA A 551 6.04 -32.00 22.62
N ASN A 552 4.84 -31.44 22.84
CA ASN A 552 4.22 -31.39 24.15
C ASN A 552 3.86 -32.79 24.71
N LEU A 553 3.30 -33.67 23.86
CA LEU A 553 2.95 -35.04 24.24
C LEU A 553 4.18 -35.96 24.36
N GLY A 554 5.24 -35.70 23.61
CA GLY A 554 6.50 -36.44 23.72
C GLY A 554 7.36 -36.01 24.90
N GLY A 555 7.19 -34.79 25.39
CA GLY A 555 7.88 -34.26 26.58
C GLY A 555 7.28 -34.72 27.90
N ALA A 556 7.96 -34.39 29.01
CA ALA A 556 7.41 -34.61 30.35
C ALA A 556 6.16 -33.73 30.57
N PRO A 557 5.10 -34.25 31.23
CA PRO A 557 5.05 -35.52 31.97
C PRO A 557 4.59 -36.74 31.15
N TYR A 558 4.20 -36.57 29.88
CA TYR A 558 3.50 -37.62 29.12
C TYR A 558 4.44 -38.69 28.53
N GLY A 559 5.58 -38.27 27.94
CA GLY A 559 6.58 -39.19 27.39
C GLY A 559 6.08 -40.10 26.26
N ARG A 560 5.03 -39.72 25.54
CA ARG A 560 4.39 -40.57 24.52
C ARG A 560 5.24 -40.67 23.26
N THR A 561 5.42 -41.88 22.74
CA THR A 561 6.18 -42.14 21.51
C THR A 561 5.46 -43.14 20.61
N GLY A 562 5.93 -43.30 19.37
CA GLY A 562 5.44 -44.31 18.43
C GLY A 562 3.93 -44.26 18.24
N VAL A 563 3.29 -45.42 18.36
CA VAL A 563 1.85 -45.56 18.12
C VAL A 563 0.95 -44.85 19.16
N GLU A 564 1.43 -44.60 20.37
CA GLU A 564 0.68 -43.85 21.37
C GLU A 564 0.60 -42.37 21.00
N LEU A 565 1.73 -41.80 20.56
CA LEU A 565 1.78 -40.44 20.03
C LEU A 565 0.92 -40.32 18.76
N TRP A 566 1.01 -41.30 17.86
CA TRP A 566 0.21 -41.40 16.65
C TRP A 566 -1.30 -41.32 16.93
N ALA A 567 -1.81 -42.17 17.84
CA ALA A 567 -3.23 -42.22 18.17
C ALA A 567 -3.74 -40.94 18.83
N GLU A 568 -2.93 -40.35 19.71
CA GLU A 568 -3.33 -39.17 20.47
C GLU A 568 -3.28 -37.90 19.62
N LEU A 569 -2.31 -37.78 18.70
CA LEU A 569 -2.30 -36.68 17.73
C LEU A 569 -3.52 -36.72 16.80
N ALA A 570 -3.89 -37.91 16.32
CA ALA A 570 -5.09 -38.04 15.48
C ALA A 570 -6.37 -37.76 16.27
N LYS A 571 -6.46 -38.17 17.53
CA LYS A 571 -7.60 -37.85 18.40
C LYS A 571 -7.74 -36.34 18.63
N LEU A 572 -6.63 -35.62 18.84
CA LEU A 572 -6.65 -34.19 19.13
C LEU A 572 -6.91 -33.31 17.90
N HIS A 573 -6.43 -33.73 16.72
CA HIS A 573 -6.40 -32.85 15.54
C HIS A 573 -7.25 -33.34 14.36
N LEU A 574 -7.67 -34.60 14.34
CA LEU A 574 -8.28 -35.26 13.18
C LEU A 574 -9.53 -36.08 13.53
N ASP A 575 -10.18 -35.81 14.66
CA ASP A 575 -11.35 -36.56 15.14
C ASP A 575 -11.11 -38.09 15.23
N GLY A 576 -9.84 -38.49 15.41
CA GLY A 576 -9.41 -39.87 15.55
C GLY A 576 -9.14 -40.63 14.24
N GLN A 577 -9.24 -40.01 13.06
CA GLN A 577 -9.00 -40.69 11.78
C GLN A 577 -8.22 -39.83 10.77
N VAL A 578 -7.29 -40.45 10.03
CA VAL A 578 -6.55 -39.75 8.96
C VAL A 578 -7.34 -39.75 7.65
N SER A 579 -7.51 -38.57 7.04
CA SER A 579 -8.30 -38.37 5.82
C SER A 579 -7.51 -38.42 4.52
N ASP A 580 -6.23 -38.04 4.55
CA ASP A 580 -5.44 -37.79 3.33
C ASP A 580 -3.94 -38.14 3.51
N VAL A 581 -3.26 -38.34 2.36
CA VAL A 581 -1.85 -38.74 2.31
C VAL A 581 -0.88 -37.67 2.85
N PRO A 582 -1.04 -36.36 2.56
CA PRO A 582 -0.21 -35.32 3.18
C PRO A 582 -0.25 -35.34 4.71
N THR A 583 -1.45 -35.42 5.30
CA THR A 583 -1.66 -35.51 6.74
C THR A 583 -1.04 -36.77 7.33
N LEU A 584 -1.24 -37.92 6.67
CA LEU A 584 -0.58 -39.18 7.00
C LEU A 584 0.94 -39.01 7.06
N LYS A 585 1.54 -38.35 6.06
CA LYS A 585 2.99 -38.13 6.01
C LYS A 585 3.52 -37.31 7.18
N ILE A 586 2.78 -36.27 7.56
CA ILE A 586 3.13 -35.40 8.69
C ILE A 586 3.09 -36.18 10.00
N LEU A 587 1.96 -36.84 10.28
CA LEU A 587 1.78 -37.63 11.50
C LEU A 587 2.85 -38.72 11.63
N TRP A 588 3.16 -39.40 10.53
CA TRP A 588 4.10 -40.53 10.54
C TRP A 588 5.52 -40.07 10.86
N ALA A 589 5.94 -38.93 10.29
CA ALA A 589 7.24 -38.33 10.58
C ALA A 589 7.37 -37.88 12.04
N LEU A 590 6.26 -37.49 12.68
CA LEU A 590 6.23 -37.10 14.08
C LEU A 590 6.25 -38.31 15.02
N ALA A 591 5.48 -39.36 14.70
CA ALA A 591 5.36 -40.56 15.54
C ALA A 591 6.62 -41.44 15.51
N TRP A 592 7.22 -41.62 14.33
CA TRP A 592 8.42 -42.44 14.12
C TRP A 592 9.51 -41.63 13.40
N PRO A 593 10.25 -40.77 14.13
CA PRO A 593 11.24 -39.85 13.55
C PRO A 593 12.53 -40.54 13.07
N GLU A 594 12.72 -41.85 13.34
CA GLU A 594 13.90 -42.60 12.93
C GLU A 594 14.06 -42.63 11.40
N LYS A 595 15.31 -42.75 10.93
CA LYS A 595 15.65 -42.77 9.49
C LYS A 595 14.91 -43.86 8.70
N SER A 596 14.53 -44.96 9.34
CA SER A 596 13.76 -46.04 8.70
C SER A 596 12.28 -45.66 8.51
N GLY A 597 11.73 -44.85 9.44
CA GLY A 597 10.30 -44.57 9.54
C GLY A 597 9.45 -45.84 9.65
N VAL A 598 10.01 -46.97 10.08
CA VAL A 598 9.29 -48.25 10.19
C VAL A 598 8.77 -48.39 11.62
N PRO A 599 7.45 -48.53 11.83
CA PRO A 599 6.92 -48.79 13.15
C PRO A 599 7.48 -50.09 13.73
N PRO A 600 7.80 -50.14 15.03
CA PRO A 600 8.20 -51.37 15.71
C PRO A 600 7.22 -52.50 15.43
N LYS A 601 7.72 -53.73 15.31
CA LYS A 601 6.94 -54.93 14.90
C LYS A 601 5.61 -55.10 15.66
N HIS A 602 5.61 -54.84 16.96
CA HIS A 602 4.45 -54.98 17.83
C HIS A 602 3.44 -53.81 17.71
N GLU A 603 3.84 -52.68 17.13
CA GLU A 603 3.00 -51.49 16.92
C GLU A 603 2.30 -51.49 15.55
N GLN A 604 2.84 -52.21 14.57
CA GLN A 604 2.40 -52.14 13.16
C GLN A 604 0.89 -52.34 12.96
N GLY A 605 0.25 -53.25 13.70
CA GLY A 605 -1.19 -53.47 13.57
C GLY A 605 -2.05 -52.32 14.08
N ARG A 606 -1.56 -51.60 15.10
CA ARG A 606 -2.27 -50.46 15.70
C ARG A 606 -2.22 -49.20 14.84
N VAL A 607 -1.38 -49.16 13.80
CA VAL A 607 -1.38 -48.08 12.81
C VAL A 607 -2.75 -47.98 12.11
N THR A 608 -3.38 -49.13 11.87
CA THR A 608 -4.69 -49.20 11.20
C THR A 608 -5.87 -48.79 12.08
N ASP A 609 -5.67 -48.62 13.39
CA ASP A 609 -6.71 -48.12 14.31
C ASP A 609 -7.16 -46.69 13.94
N VAL A 610 -6.27 -45.93 13.30
CA VAL A 610 -6.38 -44.49 13.05
C VAL A 610 -6.22 -44.16 11.57
N CYS A 611 -5.53 -45.01 10.81
CA CYS A 611 -5.27 -44.84 9.40
C CYS A 611 -5.96 -45.92 8.57
N PRO A 612 -6.88 -45.55 7.66
CA PRO A 612 -7.40 -46.48 6.67
C PRO A 612 -6.27 -47.11 5.84
N ALA A 613 -6.33 -48.42 5.66
CA ALA A 613 -5.34 -49.18 4.89
C ALA A 613 -5.07 -48.62 3.48
N ARG A 614 -6.11 -48.09 2.81
CA ARG A 614 -5.99 -47.46 1.48
C ARG A 614 -4.95 -46.34 1.45
N LEU A 615 -4.93 -45.48 2.48
CA LEU A 615 -4.04 -44.32 2.53
C LEU A 615 -2.57 -44.75 2.71
N ILE A 616 -2.34 -45.87 3.41
CA ILE A 616 -1.01 -46.44 3.58
C ILE A 616 -0.45 -46.92 2.24
N VAL A 617 -1.29 -47.53 1.40
CA VAL A 617 -0.93 -47.97 0.05
C VAL A 617 -0.74 -46.78 -0.90
N GLU A 618 -1.62 -45.78 -0.85
CA GLU A 618 -1.48 -44.56 -1.65
C GLU A 618 -0.20 -43.78 -1.28
N ALA A 619 0.19 -43.79 0.00
CA ALA A 619 1.47 -43.24 0.45
C ALA A 619 2.68 -44.11 0.04
N GLY A 620 2.44 -45.34 -0.39
CA GLY A 620 3.46 -46.28 -0.83
C GLY A 620 4.28 -46.88 0.32
N TRP A 621 3.66 -47.04 1.49
CA TRP A 621 4.27 -47.47 2.75
C TRP A 621 3.85 -48.88 3.19
N GLU A 622 3.18 -49.63 2.33
CA GLU A 622 2.72 -51.00 2.58
C GLU A 622 3.85 -51.95 3.03
N SER A 623 5.05 -51.80 2.50
CA SER A 623 6.21 -52.62 2.88
C SER A 623 6.68 -52.36 4.32
N ARG A 624 6.31 -51.23 4.93
CA ARG A 624 6.63 -50.92 6.34
C ARG A 624 5.79 -51.74 7.32
N LEU A 625 4.67 -52.29 6.87
CA LEU A 625 3.76 -53.15 7.66
C LEU A 625 3.81 -54.62 7.22
N SER A 626 4.83 -55.03 6.45
CA SER A 626 4.98 -56.40 5.94
C SER A 626 5.10 -57.45 7.04
N HIS A 627 5.71 -57.08 8.18
CA HIS A 627 5.81 -58.00 9.31
C HIS A 627 4.44 -58.28 9.91
N TRP A 628 3.58 -57.27 10.07
CA TRP A 628 2.21 -57.46 10.52
C TRP A 628 1.37 -58.27 9.54
N LEU A 629 1.56 -58.08 8.22
CA LEU A 629 0.92 -58.93 7.20
C LEU A 629 1.27 -60.42 7.38
N ARG A 630 2.50 -60.73 7.78
CA ARG A 630 2.95 -62.12 7.99
C ARG A 630 2.57 -62.67 9.36
N HIS A 631 2.63 -61.83 10.40
CA HIS A 631 2.46 -62.23 11.80
C HIS A 631 1.50 -61.27 12.51
N PRO A 632 0.19 -61.33 12.21
CA PRO A 632 -0.75 -60.35 12.75
C PRO A 632 -1.09 -60.56 14.23
N GLY A 633 -0.77 -61.71 14.80
CA GLY A 633 -1.21 -62.17 16.13
C GLY A 633 -2.72 -62.45 16.21
N ARG A 634 -3.54 -61.69 15.47
CA ARG A 634 -4.98 -61.87 15.31
C ARG A 634 -5.44 -61.40 13.93
N VAL A 635 -6.31 -62.16 13.28
CA VAL A 635 -6.96 -61.74 12.03
C VAL A 635 -8.23 -60.96 12.34
N THR A 636 -8.14 -59.62 12.35
CA THR A 636 -9.26 -58.70 12.55
C THR A 636 -9.82 -58.19 11.22
N GLN A 637 -10.88 -57.36 11.28
CA GLN A 637 -11.43 -56.72 10.09
C GLN A 637 -10.42 -55.76 9.46
N GLU A 638 -9.71 -54.98 10.28
CA GLU A 638 -8.71 -53.99 9.87
C GLU A 638 -7.52 -54.67 9.19
N TYR A 639 -7.07 -55.82 9.71
CA TYR A 639 -6.03 -56.64 9.08
C TYR A 639 -6.46 -57.09 7.67
N PHE A 640 -7.71 -57.51 7.51
CA PHE A 640 -8.20 -57.92 6.21
C PHE A 640 -8.34 -56.75 5.26
N ASP A 641 -8.83 -55.59 5.73
CA ASP A 641 -8.92 -54.38 4.90
C ASP A 641 -7.53 -53.94 4.45
N PHE A 642 -6.51 -54.13 5.29
CA PHE A 642 -5.10 -53.99 4.91
C PHE A 642 -4.67 -55.01 3.85
N ALA A 643 -4.90 -56.32 4.06
CA ALA A 643 -4.60 -57.35 3.08
C ALA A 643 -5.27 -57.09 1.71
N ARG A 644 -6.53 -56.64 1.72
CA ARG A 644 -7.26 -56.28 0.52
C ARG A 644 -6.64 -55.07 -0.19
N ALA A 645 -6.31 -54.02 0.55
CA ALA A 645 -5.69 -52.82 -0.02
C ALA A 645 -4.32 -53.13 -0.65
N VAL A 646 -3.53 -54.02 -0.04
CA VAL A 646 -2.17 -54.33 -0.54
C VAL A 646 -2.13 -55.44 -1.58
N SER A 647 -3.22 -56.18 -1.83
CA SER A 647 -3.26 -57.32 -2.76
C SER A 647 -2.81 -56.98 -4.20
N GLY A 648 -3.01 -55.73 -4.63
CA GLY A 648 -2.59 -55.20 -5.93
C GLY A 648 -1.25 -54.44 -5.92
N SER A 649 -0.60 -54.29 -4.76
CA SER A 649 0.65 -53.53 -4.67
C SER A 649 1.82 -54.31 -5.27
N ARG A 650 2.65 -53.59 -6.05
CA ARG A 650 3.92 -54.08 -6.60
C ARG A 650 5.13 -53.83 -5.69
N ARG A 651 4.93 -53.19 -4.53
CA ARG A 651 6.02 -52.84 -3.59
C ARG A 651 6.28 -53.92 -2.54
N LEU A 652 5.38 -54.88 -2.41
CA LEU A 652 5.54 -56.04 -1.54
C LEU A 652 6.40 -57.12 -2.20
N ALA A 653 7.02 -57.96 -1.39
CA ALA A 653 7.68 -59.16 -1.91
C ALA A 653 6.62 -60.08 -2.58
N PRO A 654 6.97 -60.88 -3.61
CA PRO A 654 6.02 -61.76 -4.28
C PRO A 654 5.25 -62.69 -3.32
N SER A 655 5.90 -63.17 -2.26
CA SER A 655 5.26 -64.00 -1.24
C SER A 655 4.29 -63.24 -0.32
N GLU A 656 4.56 -61.97 -0.04
CA GLU A 656 3.66 -61.10 0.73
C GLU A 656 2.43 -60.72 -0.09
N GLN A 657 2.63 -60.47 -1.39
CA GLN A 657 1.55 -60.22 -2.32
C GLN A 657 0.66 -61.47 -2.48
N ALA A 658 1.26 -62.64 -2.66
CA ALA A 658 0.53 -63.91 -2.73
C ALA A 658 -0.26 -64.19 -1.44
N LEU A 659 0.31 -63.90 -0.28
CA LEU A 659 -0.37 -64.00 1.02
C LEU A 659 -1.60 -63.08 1.09
N ALA A 660 -1.45 -61.81 0.71
CA ALA A 660 -2.56 -60.85 0.68
C ALA A 660 -3.67 -61.31 -0.26
N GLN A 661 -3.32 -61.78 -1.46
CA GLN A 661 -4.27 -62.31 -2.44
C GLN A 661 -4.95 -63.59 -1.94
N LEU A 662 -4.23 -64.47 -1.25
CA LEU A 662 -4.77 -65.69 -0.65
C LEU A 662 -5.81 -65.37 0.43
N LEU A 663 -5.53 -64.40 1.30
CA LEU A 663 -6.46 -63.93 2.33
C LEU A 663 -7.76 -63.40 1.73
N VAL A 664 -7.65 -62.55 0.69
CA VAL A 664 -8.79 -61.99 -0.04
C VAL A 664 -9.58 -63.12 -0.71
N LEU A 665 -8.91 -63.97 -1.49
CA LEU A 665 -9.54 -65.09 -2.20
C LEU A 665 -10.29 -66.03 -1.25
N ALA A 666 -9.67 -66.43 -0.14
CA ALA A 666 -10.29 -67.33 0.83
C ALA A 666 -11.52 -66.69 1.48
N ARG A 667 -11.46 -65.41 1.85
CA ARG A 667 -12.59 -64.72 2.47
C ARG A 667 -13.74 -64.50 1.49
N ASP A 668 -13.44 -64.10 0.26
CA ASP A 668 -14.43 -63.85 -0.80
C ASP A 668 -15.14 -65.17 -1.14
N PHE A 669 -14.40 -66.28 -1.23
CA PHE A 669 -14.96 -67.62 -1.35
C PHE A 669 -15.86 -68.00 -0.17
N ALA A 670 -15.44 -67.73 1.08
CA ALA A 670 -16.26 -67.97 2.26
C ALA A 670 -17.57 -67.16 2.27
N ARG A 671 -17.57 -65.98 1.64
CA ARG A 671 -18.74 -65.10 1.49
C ARG A 671 -19.65 -65.49 0.32
N GLY A 672 -19.15 -66.29 -0.62
CA GLY A 672 -19.83 -66.64 -1.87
C GLY A 672 -19.65 -65.61 -2.98
N GLU A 673 -18.64 -64.73 -2.84
CA GLU A 673 -18.26 -63.74 -3.86
C GLU A 673 -17.39 -64.38 -4.97
N GLU A 674 -16.76 -65.53 -4.68
CA GLU A 674 -15.99 -66.35 -5.64
C GLU A 674 -16.64 -67.74 -5.76
N THR A 675 -16.69 -68.32 -6.97
CA THR A 675 -17.18 -69.68 -7.20
C THR A 675 -16.06 -70.72 -7.03
N VAL A 676 -16.42 -72.00 -6.77
CA VAL A 676 -15.41 -73.00 -6.39
C VAL A 676 -14.44 -73.34 -7.52
N GLY A 677 -14.86 -73.27 -8.79
CA GLY A 677 -13.98 -73.54 -9.94
C GLY A 677 -12.77 -72.60 -10.00
N PRO A 678 -12.96 -71.30 -10.26
CA PRO A 678 -11.89 -70.29 -10.27
C PRO A 678 -11.08 -70.25 -8.97
N PHE A 679 -11.75 -70.46 -7.83
CA PHE A 679 -11.08 -70.57 -6.53
C PHE A 679 -10.06 -71.71 -6.51
N MET A 680 -10.45 -72.92 -6.94
CA MET A 680 -9.58 -74.11 -6.96
C MET A 680 -8.43 -74.00 -7.96
N GLU A 681 -8.58 -73.23 -9.04
CA GLU A 681 -7.49 -72.96 -9.99
C GLU A 681 -6.40 -72.08 -9.38
N ARG A 682 -6.80 -71.06 -8.59
CA ARG A 682 -5.90 -70.05 -8.04
C ARG A 682 -5.27 -70.45 -6.71
N LEU A 683 -6.01 -71.20 -5.87
CA LEU A 683 -5.60 -71.53 -4.51
C LEU A 683 -4.22 -72.20 -4.42
N PRO A 684 -3.89 -73.28 -5.17
CA PRO A 684 -2.62 -73.97 -5.01
C PRO A 684 -1.41 -73.10 -5.40
N VAL A 685 -1.59 -72.22 -6.41
CA VAL A 685 -0.56 -71.30 -6.86
C VAL A 685 -0.27 -70.27 -5.77
N LEU A 686 -1.31 -69.65 -5.21
CA LEU A 686 -1.17 -68.65 -4.15
C LEU A 686 -0.62 -69.23 -2.86
N GLU A 687 -0.99 -70.45 -2.46
CA GLU A 687 -0.43 -71.10 -1.28
C GLU A 687 1.05 -71.40 -1.44
N ARG A 688 1.47 -71.91 -2.61
CA ARG A 688 2.87 -72.17 -2.91
C ARG A 688 3.68 -70.88 -2.89
N ASP A 689 3.16 -69.84 -3.53
CA ASP A 689 3.88 -68.57 -3.71
C ASP A 689 3.91 -67.75 -2.39
N ALA A 690 2.89 -67.86 -1.54
CA ALA A 690 2.86 -67.25 -0.20
C ALA A 690 3.88 -67.90 0.76
N GLY A 691 4.23 -69.16 0.54
CA GLY A 691 5.18 -69.90 1.35
C GLY A 691 4.63 -70.30 2.73
N ARG A 692 5.50 -70.33 3.75
CA ARG A 692 5.10 -70.77 5.10
C ARG A 692 4.24 -69.70 5.76
N LEU A 693 3.00 -70.06 6.08
CA LEU A 693 2.03 -69.22 6.78
C LEU A 693 2.22 -69.28 8.29
N ASP A 694 1.96 -68.15 8.96
CA ASP A 694 1.75 -68.09 10.40
C ASP A 694 0.52 -68.91 10.82
N GLU A 695 0.56 -69.52 11.99
CA GLU A 695 -0.49 -70.43 12.47
C GLU A 695 -1.86 -69.74 12.54
N VAL A 696 -1.91 -68.48 13.03
CA VAL A 696 -3.15 -67.72 13.15
C VAL A 696 -3.75 -67.41 11.78
N VAL A 697 -2.89 -67.13 10.79
CA VAL A 697 -3.30 -66.86 9.41
C VAL A 697 -3.77 -68.14 8.73
N ARG A 698 -3.03 -69.25 8.93
CA ARG A 698 -3.39 -70.56 8.38
C ARG A 698 -4.75 -71.02 8.89
N ASP A 699 -4.96 -70.99 10.20
CA ASP A 699 -6.22 -71.39 10.83
C ASP A 699 -7.40 -70.59 10.29
N ARG A 700 -7.20 -69.28 10.08
CA ARG A 700 -8.25 -68.43 9.54
C ARG A 700 -8.56 -68.75 8.07
N ILE A 701 -7.53 -68.95 7.25
CA ILE A 701 -7.70 -69.36 5.85
C ILE A 701 -8.41 -70.71 5.79
N ASP A 702 -7.98 -71.69 6.58
CA ASP A 702 -8.62 -73.02 6.65
C ASP A 702 -10.10 -72.91 7.03
N CYS A 703 -10.43 -72.05 8.01
CA CYS A 703 -11.81 -71.76 8.40
C CYS A 703 -12.63 -71.14 7.26
N TRP A 704 -12.07 -70.20 6.51
CA TRP A 704 -12.75 -69.57 5.37
C TRP A 704 -12.95 -70.53 4.20
N ILE A 705 -11.93 -71.31 3.84
CA ILE A 705 -12.04 -72.34 2.80
C ILE A 705 -13.12 -73.35 3.18
N ALA A 706 -13.07 -73.87 4.41
CA ALA A 706 -14.07 -74.79 4.93
C ALA A 706 -15.51 -74.25 4.82
N ARG A 707 -15.72 -72.98 5.18
CA ARG A 707 -17.01 -72.31 5.06
C ARG A 707 -17.47 -72.14 3.61
N GLY A 708 -16.57 -71.74 2.72
CA GLY A 708 -16.88 -71.66 1.29
C GLY A 708 -17.29 -73.02 0.73
N MET A 709 -16.51 -74.07 1.02
CA MET A 709 -16.82 -75.44 0.61
C MET A 709 -18.16 -75.94 1.15
N ALA A 710 -18.48 -75.67 2.41
CA ALA A 710 -19.76 -76.07 3.00
C ALA A 710 -20.97 -75.30 2.42
N ARG A 711 -20.76 -74.11 1.87
CA ARG A 711 -21.82 -73.30 1.24
C ARG A 711 -22.04 -73.65 -0.23
N THR A 712 -21.00 -74.13 -0.92
CA THR A 712 -21.08 -74.51 -2.34
C THR A 712 -22.11 -75.61 -2.58
N GLU A 713 -22.80 -75.53 -3.71
CA GLU A 713 -23.76 -76.54 -4.15
C GLU A 713 -23.06 -77.92 -4.31
N PRO A 714 -23.60 -79.01 -3.72
CA PRO A 714 -22.98 -80.32 -3.77
C PRO A 714 -22.59 -80.81 -5.18
N ALA A 715 -23.44 -80.56 -6.18
CA ALA A 715 -23.15 -80.94 -7.56
C ALA A 715 -21.92 -80.21 -8.15
N GLU A 716 -21.62 -78.99 -7.67
CA GLU A 716 -20.45 -78.23 -8.09
C GLU A 716 -19.17 -78.69 -7.36
N LEU A 717 -19.28 -79.01 -6.07
CA LEU A 717 -18.19 -79.64 -5.31
C LEU A 717 -17.75 -80.97 -5.93
N TYR A 718 -18.72 -81.78 -6.37
CA TYR A 718 -18.44 -83.03 -7.08
C TYR A 718 -17.66 -82.79 -8.37
N ARG A 719 -18.15 -81.89 -9.24
CA ARG A 719 -17.53 -81.59 -10.54
C ARG A 719 -16.10 -81.05 -10.41
N THR A 720 -15.87 -80.17 -9.43
CA THR A 720 -14.57 -79.53 -9.21
C THR A 720 -13.59 -80.36 -8.39
N HIS A 721 -14.04 -81.50 -7.84
CA HIS A 721 -13.24 -82.36 -6.94
C HIS A 721 -12.66 -81.59 -5.72
N ALA A 722 -13.30 -80.49 -5.33
CA ALA A 722 -12.76 -79.56 -4.33
C ALA A 722 -12.58 -80.21 -2.94
N LEU A 723 -13.41 -81.21 -2.59
CA LEU A 723 -13.23 -81.94 -1.34
C LEU A 723 -11.99 -82.85 -1.30
N HIS A 724 -11.39 -83.18 -2.45
CA HIS A 724 -10.09 -83.84 -2.46
C HIS A 724 -9.02 -82.99 -1.76
N TYR A 725 -9.07 -81.67 -1.95
CA TYR A 725 -8.17 -80.72 -1.29
C TYR A 725 -8.39 -80.70 0.23
N VAL A 726 -9.65 -80.72 0.69
CA VAL A 726 -9.96 -80.82 2.13
C VAL A 726 -9.46 -82.14 2.71
N ALA A 727 -9.73 -83.26 2.03
CA ALA A 727 -9.39 -84.60 2.50
C ALA A 727 -7.87 -84.85 2.63
N THR A 728 -7.08 -84.21 1.76
CA THR A 728 -5.60 -84.32 1.72
C THR A 728 -4.90 -83.17 2.47
N GLY A 729 -5.64 -82.12 2.83
CA GLY A 729 -5.13 -80.91 3.45
C GLY A 729 -4.72 -81.03 4.92
N SER A 730 -4.61 -79.90 5.61
CA SER A 730 -4.20 -79.82 7.02
C SER A 730 -5.23 -80.51 7.94
N LEU A 731 -4.80 -80.97 9.12
CA LEU A 731 -5.75 -81.47 10.13
C LEU A 731 -6.72 -80.37 10.61
N GLY A 732 -6.27 -79.11 10.57
CA GLY A 732 -7.10 -77.94 10.87
C GLY A 732 -8.22 -77.74 9.84
N LEU A 733 -7.91 -77.85 8.55
CA LEU A 733 -8.89 -77.73 7.46
C LEU A 733 -9.97 -78.81 7.54
N ILE A 734 -9.59 -80.07 7.80
CA ILE A 734 -10.56 -81.17 7.99
C ILE A 734 -11.51 -80.83 9.15
N HIS A 735 -10.96 -80.40 10.29
CA HIS A 735 -11.75 -80.03 11.47
C HIS A 735 -12.70 -78.86 11.20
N GLU A 736 -12.20 -77.79 10.57
CA GLU A 736 -12.99 -76.62 10.24
C GLU A 736 -14.08 -76.93 9.21
N TYR A 737 -13.85 -77.85 8.26
CA TYR A 737 -14.87 -78.31 7.32
C TYR A 737 -16.03 -79.01 8.05
N GLY A 738 -15.72 -79.91 8.99
CA GLY A 738 -16.75 -80.55 9.81
C GLY A 738 -17.59 -79.55 10.61
N LYS A 739 -16.95 -78.53 11.21
CA LYS A 739 -17.66 -77.44 11.89
C LYS A 739 -18.51 -76.62 10.92
N ALA A 740 -17.97 -76.28 9.75
CA ALA A 740 -18.66 -75.48 8.74
C ALA A 740 -19.91 -76.18 8.21
N VAL A 741 -19.85 -77.49 7.96
CA VAL A 741 -21.02 -78.30 7.57
C VAL A 741 -22.10 -78.28 8.66
N ARG A 742 -21.74 -78.57 9.92
CA ARG A 742 -22.69 -78.53 11.05
C ARG A 742 -23.25 -77.12 11.31
N HIS A 743 -22.50 -76.08 10.94
CA HIS A 743 -22.97 -74.71 11.01
C HIS A 743 -23.96 -74.38 9.88
N ALA A 744 -23.64 -74.78 8.64
CA ALA A 744 -24.51 -74.62 7.47
C ALA A 744 -25.86 -75.36 7.65
N GLN A 745 -25.85 -76.54 8.28
CA GLN A 745 -27.09 -77.24 8.65
C GLN A 745 -28.01 -76.43 9.57
N ARG A 746 -27.44 -75.60 10.45
CA ARG A 746 -28.20 -74.81 11.45
C ARG A 746 -28.63 -73.44 10.95
N GLN A 747 -27.83 -72.80 10.10
CA GLN A 747 -28.09 -71.43 9.62
C GLN A 747 -28.91 -71.37 8.33
N GLY A 748 -29.20 -72.51 7.71
CA GLY A 748 -29.93 -72.59 6.44
C GLY A 748 -28.99 -72.54 5.22
N GLY A 749 -29.51 -72.95 4.06
CA GLY A 749 -28.77 -72.96 2.79
C GLY A 749 -28.69 -74.33 2.12
N THR A 750 -27.60 -74.59 1.39
CA THR A 750 -27.42 -75.81 0.57
C THR A 750 -27.39 -77.11 1.38
N LEU A 751 -27.01 -77.03 2.66
CA LEU A 751 -26.91 -78.18 3.57
C LEU A 751 -28.01 -78.21 4.64
N GLU A 752 -29.04 -77.37 4.54
CA GLU A 752 -30.19 -77.43 5.45
C GLU A 752 -30.96 -78.74 5.26
N PRO A 753 -31.51 -79.37 6.34
CA PRO A 753 -32.24 -80.63 6.21
C PRO A 753 -33.34 -80.63 5.15
N ALA A 754 -34.05 -79.51 4.95
CA ALA A 754 -35.07 -79.37 3.91
C ALA A 754 -34.46 -79.36 2.50
N ALA A 755 -33.36 -78.62 2.30
CA ALA A 755 -32.65 -78.53 1.02
C ALA A 755 -31.99 -79.87 0.63
N LEU A 756 -31.57 -80.66 1.61
CA LEU A 756 -30.98 -81.98 1.43
C LEU A 756 -32.00 -83.08 1.11
N ARG A 757 -33.32 -82.80 1.19
CA ARG A 757 -34.35 -83.75 0.73
C ARG A 757 -34.38 -83.90 -0.79
N ASP A 758 -33.75 -82.99 -1.54
CA ASP A 758 -33.56 -83.18 -2.98
C ASP A 758 -32.65 -84.41 -3.22
N PRO A 759 -33.16 -85.45 -3.91
CA PRO A 759 -32.39 -86.67 -4.20
C PRO A 759 -31.07 -86.40 -4.92
N SER A 760 -30.98 -85.36 -5.75
CA SER A 760 -29.78 -85.04 -6.52
C SER A 760 -28.64 -84.53 -5.63
N ARG A 761 -28.95 -83.62 -4.71
CA ARG A 761 -28.01 -83.11 -3.70
C ARG A 761 -27.53 -84.19 -2.75
N LEU A 762 -28.46 -85.03 -2.28
CA LEU A 762 -28.14 -86.12 -1.38
C LEU A 762 -27.21 -87.14 -2.05
N ALA A 763 -27.52 -87.54 -3.30
CA ALA A 763 -26.66 -88.42 -4.08
C ALA A 763 -25.24 -87.84 -4.26
N ALA A 764 -25.16 -86.54 -4.60
CA ALA A 764 -23.87 -85.87 -4.76
C ALA A 764 -23.04 -85.89 -3.47
N LEU A 765 -23.62 -85.51 -2.31
CA LEU A 765 -22.90 -85.55 -1.03
C LEU A 765 -22.49 -86.96 -0.62
N PHE A 766 -23.35 -87.96 -0.84
CA PHE A 766 -23.04 -89.36 -0.55
C PHE A 766 -21.79 -89.82 -1.32
N VAL A 767 -21.74 -89.50 -2.62
CA VAL A 767 -20.57 -89.80 -3.46
C VAL A 767 -19.35 -89.06 -2.97
N ILE A 768 -19.42 -87.74 -2.77
CA ILE A 768 -18.22 -86.95 -2.45
C ILE A 768 -17.65 -87.33 -1.07
N TRP A 769 -18.48 -87.52 -0.05
CA TRP A 769 -18.00 -87.92 1.27
C TRP A 769 -17.56 -89.39 1.28
N GLY A 770 -18.27 -90.28 0.62
CA GLY A 770 -17.94 -91.71 0.55
C GLY A 770 -16.73 -92.03 -0.34
N GLN A 771 -16.28 -91.11 -1.18
CA GLN A 771 -15.21 -91.36 -2.15
C GLN A 771 -13.84 -91.51 -1.45
N PRO A 772 -13.10 -92.59 -1.72
CA PRO A 772 -11.72 -92.70 -1.24
C PRO A 772 -10.83 -91.69 -1.97
N HIS A 773 -10.30 -90.72 -1.22
CA HIS A 773 -9.31 -89.79 -1.73
C HIS A 773 -7.89 -90.33 -1.52
N ARG A 774 -7.12 -90.47 -2.60
CA ARG A 774 -5.71 -90.89 -2.51
C ARG A 774 -4.91 -89.85 -1.72
N GLY A 775 -4.14 -90.30 -0.72
CA GLY A 775 -3.38 -89.40 0.15
C GLY A 775 -4.22 -88.74 1.26
N ALA A 776 -5.49 -89.11 1.42
CA ALA A 776 -6.31 -88.60 2.52
C ALA A 776 -5.70 -88.95 3.88
N ARG A 777 -5.76 -88.00 4.81
CA ARG A 777 -5.33 -88.25 6.19
C ARG A 777 -6.36 -89.12 6.90
N GLY A 778 -5.94 -89.94 7.87
CA GLY A 778 -6.84 -90.84 8.61
C GLY A 778 -8.09 -90.15 9.17
N ARG A 779 -7.95 -88.92 9.67
CA ARG A 779 -9.05 -88.09 10.18
C ARG A 779 -10.13 -87.74 9.15
N TRP A 780 -9.82 -87.72 7.85
CA TRP A 780 -10.84 -87.52 6.83
C TRP A 780 -11.83 -88.68 6.80
N ARG A 781 -11.35 -89.92 6.97
CA ARG A 781 -12.22 -91.10 6.99
C ARG A 781 -13.18 -91.05 8.18
N ASP A 782 -12.67 -90.66 9.33
CA ASP A 782 -13.47 -90.51 10.55
C ASP A 782 -14.54 -89.41 10.36
N LEU A 783 -14.13 -88.23 9.90
CA LEU A 783 -15.07 -87.13 9.62
C LEU A 783 -16.08 -87.48 8.52
N SER A 784 -15.65 -88.11 7.43
CA SER A 784 -16.55 -88.53 6.34
C SER A 784 -17.62 -89.49 6.87
N ASN A 785 -17.23 -90.48 7.67
CA ASN A 785 -18.17 -91.38 8.33
C ASN A 785 -19.12 -90.59 9.24
N GLU A 786 -18.61 -89.71 10.10
CA GLU A 786 -19.45 -88.83 10.93
C GLU A 786 -20.44 -88.02 10.10
N LEU A 787 -20.01 -87.39 9.01
CA LEU A 787 -20.89 -86.58 8.15
C LEU A 787 -21.95 -87.43 7.44
N LEU A 788 -21.57 -88.60 6.89
CA LEU A 788 -22.54 -89.55 6.34
C LEU A 788 -23.57 -89.94 7.42
N TYR A 789 -23.09 -90.27 8.62
CA TYR A 789 -23.96 -90.78 9.68
C TYR A 789 -24.87 -89.71 10.29
N GLU A 790 -24.32 -88.57 10.67
CA GLU A 790 -25.00 -87.48 11.36
C GLU A 790 -25.81 -86.60 10.40
N VAL A 791 -25.25 -86.25 9.23
CA VAL A 791 -25.88 -85.29 8.30
C VAL A 791 -26.85 -85.99 7.36
N LEU A 792 -26.36 -86.92 6.53
CA LEU A 792 -27.23 -87.59 5.56
C LEU A 792 -28.20 -88.55 6.26
N GLY A 793 -27.83 -89.12 7.40
CA GLY A 793 -28.71 -90.01 8.14
C GLY A 793 -29.96 -89.41 8.68
N ALA A 794 -29.83 -88.25 9.31
CA ALA A 794 -30.97 -87.50 9.79
C ALA A 794 -31.93 -87.20 8.63
N VAL A 795 -31.41 -86.89 7.43
CA VAL A 795 -32.25 -86.60 6.26
C VAL A 795 -32.93 -87.85 5.70
N VAL A 796 -32.18 -88.95 5.54
CA VAL A 796 -32.68 -90.21 4.96
C VAL A 796 -33.85 -90.80 5.75
N GLN A 797 -33.87 -90.62 7.08
CA GLN A 797 -35.00 -91.05 7.93
C GLN A 797 -36.34 -90.39 7.57
N HIS A 798 -36.31 -89.26 6.87
CA HIS A 798 -37.48 -88.46 6.52
C HIS A 798 -37.84 -88.53 5.02
N LEU A 799 -37.15 -89.38 4.24
CA LEU A 799 -37.43 -89.59 2.82
C LEU A 799 -38.34 -90.81 2.62
N ASP A 800 -39.23 -90.73 1.63
CA ASP A 800 -40.07 -91.87 1.23
C ASP A 800 -39.31 -92.82 0.27
N GLU A 801 -39.91 -93.97 -0.03
CA GLU A 801 -39.26 -94.97 -0.90
C GLU A 801 -39.06 -94.47 -2.34
N ARG A 802 -39.88 -93.50 -2.79
CA ARG A 802 -39.77 -92.90 -4.14
C ARG A 802 -38.55 -91.99 -4.23
N ASP A 803 -38.32 -91.15 -3.23
CA ASP A 803 -37.16 -90.28 -3.14
C ASP A 803 -35.87 -91.09 -3.02
N LEU A 804 -35.88 -92.14 -2.19
CA LEU A 804 -34.75 -93.06 -2.04
C LEU A 804 -34.44 -93.83 -3.34
N SER A 805 -35.46 -94.22 -4.10
CA SER A 805 -35.28 -94.80 -5.45
C SER A 805 -34.74 -93.79 -6.46
N THR A 806 -35.11 -92.52 -6.32
CA THR A 806 -34.60 -91.43 -7.16
C THR A 806 -33.12 -91.18 -6.88
N VAL A 807 -32.69 -91.21 -5.61
CA VAL A 807 -31.26 -91.16 -5.24
C VAL A 807 -30.49 -92.29 -5.93
N ALA A 808 -30.96 -93.54 -5.83
CA ALA A 808 -30.33 -94.69 -6.48
C ALA A 808 -30.25 -94.52 -8.01
N THR A 809 -31.28 -93.93 -8.62
CA THR A 809 -31.30 -93.62 -10.05
C THR A 809 -30.26 -92.56 -10.41
N VAL A 810 -30.09 -91.52 -9.60
CA VAL A 810 -29.03 -90.50 -9.79
C VAL A 810 -27.65 -91.13 -9.63
N LEU A 811 -27.44 -91.96 -8.60
CA LEU A 811 -26.18 -92.68 -8.38
C LEU A 811 -25.84 -93.64 -9.51
N SER A 812 -26.83 -94.32 -10.11
CA SER A 812 -26.58 -95.23 -11.25
C SER A 812 -26.02 -94.52 -12.48
N LYS A 813 -26.28 -93.21 -12.62
CA LYS A 813 -25.70 -92.39 -13.69
C LYS A 813 -24.22 -92.07 -13.44
N VAL A 814 -23.77 -92.18 -12.19
CA VAL A 814 -22.37 -92.02 -11.82
C VAL A 814 -21.63 -93.34 -12.01
N ASP A 815 -22.04 -94.39 -11.28
CA ASP A 815 -21.53 -95.76 -11.42
C ASP A 815 -22.49 -96.74 -10.74
N LYS A 816 -22.61 -97.98 -11.26
CA LYS A 816 -23.41 -99.04 -10.61
C LYS A 816 -22.87 -99.41 -9.23
N TRP A 817 -21.57 -99.30 -9.01
CA TRP A 817 -20.94 -99.53 -7.72
C TRP A 817 -21.50 -98.61 -6.62
N TRP A 818 -21.76 -97.33 -6.94
CA TRP A 818 -22.33 -96.38 -5.98
C TRP A 818 -23.74 -96.76 -5.53
N VAL A 819 -24.53 -97.41 -6.38
CA VAL A 819 -25.85 -97.93 -6.02
C VAL A 819 -25.74 -99.06 -5.00
N GLN A 820 -24.76 -99.97 -5.20
CA GLN A 820 -24.50 -101.05 -4.24
C GLN A 820 -24.04 -100.49 -2.90
N THR A 821 -23.05 -99.60 -2.90
CA THR A 821 -22.54 -98.94 -1.68
C THR A 821 -23.63 -98.16 -0.94
N TRP A 822 -24.52 -97.48 -1.67
CA TRP A 822 -25.68 -96.79 -1.10
C TRP A 822 -26.65 -97.75 -0.42
N ASN A 823 -27.00 -98.85 -1.08
CA ASN A 823 -27.89 -99.85 -0.51
C ASN A 823 -27.28 -100.53 0.72
N ASP A 824 -25.99 -100.86 0.67
CA ASP A 824 -25.28 -101.48 1.80
C ASP A 824 -25.21 -100.52 3.00
N TRP A 825 -24.89 -99.25 2.77
CA TRP A 825 -24.87 -98.21 3.81
C TRP A 825 -26.27 -97.94 4.38
N ARG A 826 -27.33 -97.92 3.54
CA ARG A 826 -28.73 -97.76 3.98
C ARG A 826 -29.18 -98.96 4.83
N ASN A 827 -28.86 -100.17 4.39
CA ASN A 827 -29.27 -101.42 5.05
C ASN A 827 -28.50 -101.67 6.34
N GLY A 828 -27.23 -101.29 6.41
CA GLY A 828 -26.44 -101.32 7.65
C GLY A 828 -26.92 -100.31 8.73
N ARG A 829 -27.93 -99.51 8.41
CA ARG A 829 -28.54 -98.51 9.30
C ARG A 829 -29.92 -98.89 9.83
N ARG A 830 -30.60 -99.84 9.18
CA ARG A 830 -31.81 -100.48 9.69
C ARG A 830 -31.42 -101.52 10.72
#